data_AF-A0A5E7E0I9-F1
#
_entry.id   AF-A0A5E7E0I9-F1
#
_cell.length_a   1.000
_cell.length_b   1.000
_cell.length_c   1.000
_cell.angle_alpha   90.00
_cell.angle_beta   90.00
_cell.angle_gamma   90.00
#
_symmetry.space_group_name_H-M   'P 1'
#
loop_
_entity.id
_entity.type
_entity.pdbx_description
1 polymer ?
#
loop_
_entity_poly.entity_id
_entity_poly.type
_entity_poly.pdbx_seq_one_letter_code
_entity_poly.pdbx_strand_id
1 'polypeptide(L)'
;MSDFQLVTRFEPAGDQPEAIRLMVEGIEAGLAHQTLLGVTGSGKTFSIANVIAQINRPTLVLAPNKTLAAQLYGEFKAFFPNNAVEYFVSYYDYYQPEAYVPSSDTFIEKDASINDHIEQMRLSATKALLERKDAIIVTTVSCIYGLGSPETYLKMVLHVDRGDKLDQRALLRRLADLQYTRNDMEFARATFRVRGDVIDIHPAESDFEAIRIELFDDEVEKISAFDPLTGEVTRQLPRFTFYPKSHYVTPRDTLLGAIEGIKVELQERLEYLRSNNKLVEAQRLEQRTRFDLEMILELGYCNGIENYSRYLSGRESGEAPPTLFDYLPADALLVIDESHVSVPQVGAMYKGDRSRKETLVEYGFRLPSALDNRPMRFDEFENISPQTIFVSATPGNYEAEHAGRVVEQLVRPTGLVDPQIEIRPALTQVDDLLSEIGKRVALGERVLVTTLTKRMSEDLTDYLADHGVRVRYLHSDIDTVERVEIIRDLRLGTFDVLVGINLLREGLDMPEVSLVAILDADKEGFLRSERSLIQTIGRAARNLNGRAILYADRITGSMERAMGETERRRDKQIAFNLANGITPKGVFKDVADIMEGATVPGSRSKKRKGMAKAAEENARYENELRSPGEISKRIKQLEEKMYQLARDLEFEAAAQMRDEIGKLRERLMVV
;
A
#
# COMPACT_ATOMS: atom_id res chain seq x y z
N MET A 1 -17.72 7.53 -21.89
CA MET A 1 -17.34 6.75 -20.69
C MET A 1 -16.19 5.86 -21.12
N SER A 2 -15.08 5.86 -20.38
CA SER A 2 -13.91 5.04 -20.69
C SER A 2 -14.11 3.65 -20.09
N ASP A 3 -13.94 2.62 -20.91
CA ASP A 3 -13.91 1.22 -20.47
C ASP A 3 -12.50 0.83 -20.04
N PHE A 4 -12.37 -0.20 -19.20
CA PHE A 4 -11.08 -0.78 -18.86
C PHE A 4 -10.39 -1.39 -20.09
N GLN A 5 -9.13 -1.01 -20.33
CA GLN A 5 -8.32 -1.45 -21.45
C GLN A 5 -7.15 -2.29 -20.95
N LEU A 6 -7.34 -3.61 -20.89
CA LEU A 6 -6.28 -4.54 -20.51
C LEU A 6 -5.23 -4.65 -21.63
N VAL A 7 -4.03 -4.14 -21.37
CA VAL A 7 -2.86 -4.23 -22.25
C VAL A 7 -1.91 -5.28 -21.70
N THR A 8 -1.73 -6.37 -22.45
CA THR A 8 -0.87 -7.48 -22.04
C THR A 8 -0.32 -8.22 -23.26
N ARG A 9 0.79 -8.95 -23.06
CA ARG A 9 1.34 -9.91 -24.03
C ARG A 9 0.93 -11.36 -23.71
N PHE A 10 0.28 -11.56 -22.57
CA PHE A 10 -0.12 -12.87 -22.07
C PHE A 10 -1.57 -13.16 -22.47
N GLU A 11 -1.84 -14.40 -22.83
CA GLU A 11 -3.20 -14.93 -22.95
C GLU A 11 -3.50 -15.78 -21.71
N PRO A 12 -4.75 -15.80 -21.19
CA PRO A 12 -5.14 -16.67 -20.09
C PRO A 12 -4.80 -18.14 -20.38
N ALA A 13 -4.09 -18.80 -19.46
CA ALA A 13 -3.61 -20.16 -19.63
C ALA A 13 -3.75 -21.00 -18.34
N GLY A 14 -3.64 -22.32 -18.47
CA GLY A 14 -3.88 -23.25 -17.34
C GLY A 14 -5.33 -23.15 -16.87
N ASP A 15 -5.55 -22.98 -15.57
CA ASP A 15 -6.88 -22.83 -14.98
C ASP A 15 -7.45 -21.41 -15.12
N GLN A 16 -6.66 -20.43 -15.58
CA GLN A 16 -7.07 -19.02 -15.63
C GLN A 16 -8.35 -18.78 -16.45
N PRO A 17 -8.53 -19.34 -17.67
CA PRO A 17 -9.74 -19.08 -18.46
C PRO A 17 -11.02 -19.47 -17.74
N GLU A 18 -11.02 -20.65 -17.11
CA GLU A 18 -12.17 -21.17 -16.36
C GLU A 18 -12.38 -20.39 -15.06
N ALA A 19 -11.29 -20.03 -14.37
CA ALA A 19 -11.39 -19.21 -13.17
C ALA A 19 -11.99 -17.82 -13.46
N ILE A 20 -11.55 -17.17 -14.54
CA ILE A 20 -12.08 -15.88 -15.00
C ILE A 20 -13.57 -16.02 -15.32
N ARG A 21 -13.95 -17.02 -16.13
CA ARG A 21 -15.35 -17.27 -16.51
C ARG A 21 -16.24 -17.45 -15.28
N LEU A 22 -15.85 -18.32 -14.35
CA LEU A 22 -16.63 -18.62 -13.15
C LEU A 22 -16.76 -17.43 -12.20
N MET A 23 -15.73 -16.59 -12.08
CA MET A 23 -15.78 -15.37 -11.27
C MET A 23 -16.71 -14.32 -11.89
N VAL A 24 -16.62 -14.10 -13.21
CA VAL A 24 -17.49 -13.18 -13.95
C VAL A 24 -18.96 -13.61 -13.83
N GLU A 25 -19.25 -14.89 -14.10
CA GLU A 25 -20.60 -15.44 -13.94
C GLU A 25 -21.13 -15.29 -12.51
N GLY A 26 -20.27 -15.46 -11.51
CA GLY A 26 -20.67 -15.28 -10.11
C GLY A 26 -21.01 -13.82 -9.77
N ILE A 27 -20.26 -12.85 -10.31
CA ILE A 27 -20.55 -11.43 -10.13
C ILE A 27 -21.88 -11.08 -10.80
N GLU A 28 -22.07 -11.49 -12.05
CA GLU A 28 -23.29 -11.24 -12.82
C GLU A 28 -24.52 -11.93 -12.24
N ALA A 29 -24.35 -13.11 -11.61
CA ALA A 29 -25.41 -13.79 -10.87
C ALA A 29 -25.75 -13.14 -9.52
N GLY A 30 -25.04 -12.08 -9.11
CA GLY A 30 -25.29 -11.35 -7.87
C GLY A 30 -24.71 -11.99 -6.62
N LEU A 31 -23.68 -12.86 -6.74
CA LEU A 31 -23.01 -13.41 -5.56
C LEU A 31 -22.32 -12.27 -4.78
N ALA A 32 -22.63 -12.14 -3.50
CA ALA A 32 -22.02 -11.14 -2.62
C ALA A 32 -20.51 -11.40 -2.45
N HIS A 33 -20.14 -12.68 -2.30
CA HIS A 33 -18.78 -13.09 -2.00
C HIS A 33 -18.34 -14.29 -2.84
N GLN A 34 -17.13 -14.20 -3.38
CA GLN A 34 -16.46 -15.30 -4.08
C GLN A 34 -15.02 -15.43 -3.59
N THR A 35 -14.47 -16.64 -3.67
CA THR A 35 -13.08 -16.92 -3.29
C THR A 35 -12.31 -17.49 -4.46
N LEU A 36 -11.28 -16.80 -4.92
CA LEU A 36 -10.26 -17.33 -5.83
C LEU A 36 -9.21 -18.09 -5.03
N LEU A 37 -9.36 -19.42 -4.98
CA LEU A 37 -8.38 -20.34 -4.40
C LEU A 37 -7.24 -20.56 -5.38
N GLY A 38 -6.30 -19.61 -5.41
CA GLY A 38 -5.19 -19.60 -6.36
C GLY A 38 -3.84 -19.93 -5.72
N VAL A 39 -3.11 -20.89 -6.28
CA VAL A 39 -1.75 -21.22 -5.80
C VAL A 39 -0.73 -20.11 -6.13
N THR A 40 0.37 -20.06 -5.40
CA THR A 40 1.48 -19.14 -5.71
C THR A 40 2.03 -19.41 -7.10
N GLY A 41 2.23 -18.34 -7.89
CA GLY A 41 2.73 -18.43 -9.26
C GLY A 41 1.69 -18.82 -10.32
N SER A 42 0.40 -18.95 -9.97
CA SER A 42 -0.64 -19.21 -10.97
C SER A 42 -1.13 -17.96 -11.72
N GLY A 43 -0.60 -16.77 -11.41
CA GLY A 43 -0.98 -15.51 -12.07
C GLY A 43 -2.32 -14.94 -11.58
N LYS A 44 -2.57 -14.96 -10.26
CA LYS A 44 -3.82 -14.47 -9.65
C LYS A 44 -4.15 -13.03 -10.05
N THR A 45 -3.18 -12.11 -9.98
CA THR A 45 -3.38 -10.70 -10.39
C THR A 45 -3.85 -10.59 -11.84
N PHE A 46 -3.30 -11.39 -12.74
CA PHE A 46 -3.69 -11.39 -14.16
C PHE A 46 -5.13 -11.89 -14.34
N SER A 47 -5.55 -12.93 -13.62
CA SER A 47 -6.95 -13.37 -13.62
C SER A 47 -7.88 -12.28 -13.11
N ILE A 48 -7.54 -11.60 -12.02
CA ILE A 48 -8.32 -10.48 -11.48
C ILE A 48 -8.37 -9.31 -12.47
N ALA A 49 -7.26 -8.97 -13.14
CA ALA A 49 -7.25 -7.95 -14.18
C ALA A 49 -8.22 -8.29 -15.34
N ASN A 50 -8.27 -9.55 -15.76
CA ASN A 50 -9.25 -9.99 -16.77
C ASN A 50 -10.70 -9.87 -16.25
N VAL A 51 -10.96 -10.21 -14.99
CA VAL A 51 -12.29 -10.04 -14.38
C VAL A 51 -12.68 -8.56 -14.35
N ILE A 52 -11.79 -7.66 -13.90
CA ILE A 52 -12.04 -6.22 -13.87
C ILE A 52 -12.34 -5.68 -15.27
N ALA A 53 -11.56 -6.09 -16.28
CA ALA A 53 -11.74 -5.66 -17.66
C ALA A 53 -13.09 -6.11 -18.25
N GLN A 54 -13.56 -7.31 -17.91
CA GLN A 54 -14.84 -7.85 -18.41
C GLN A 54 -16.05 -7.26 -17.69
N ILE A 55 -15.95 -7.10 -16.37
CA ILE A 55 -17.03 -6.58 -15.52
C ILE A 55 -17.17 -5.05 -15.62
N ASN A 56 -16.07 -4.37 -15.95
CA ASN A 56 -16.01 -2.93 -16.20
C ASN A 56 -16.54 -2.05 -15.06
N ARG A 57 -16.16 -2.38 -13.81
CA ARG A 57 -16.59 -1.69 -12.59
C ARG A 57 -15.41 -1.09 -11.83
N PRO A 58 -15.56 0.10 -11.20
CA PRO A 58 -14.56 0.65 -10.29
C PRO A 58 -14.16 -0.40 -9.26
N THR A 59 -12.86 -0.61 -9.06
CA THR A 59 -12.37 -1.71 -8.22
C THR A 59 -11.43 -1.20 -7.13
N LEU A 60 -11.71 -1.57 -5.89
CA LEU A 60 -10.81 -1.39 -4.75
C LEU A 60 -10.03 -2.69 -4.52
N VAL A 61 -8.70 -2.64 -4.51
CA VAL A 61 -7.82 -3.79 -4.25
C VAL A 61 -7.14 -3.59 -2.89
N LEU A 62 -7.55 -4.36 -1.88
CA LEU A 62 -7.01 -4.31 -0.52
C LEU A 62 -5.87 -5.32 -0.36
N ALA A 63 -4.69 -4.83 0.02
CA ALA A 63 -3.52 -5.62 0.35
C ALA A 63 -3.15 -5.48 1.85
N PRO A 64 -2.49 -6.48 2.47
CA PRO A 64 -2.20 -6.49 3.90
C PRO A 64 -1.02 -5.58 4.30
N ASN A 65 -0.17 -5.18 3.35
CA ASN A 65 1.01 -4.35 3.61
C ASN A 65 1.36 -3.46 2.42
N LYS A 66 2.20 -2.43 2.66
CA LYS A 66 2.62 -1.45 1.65
C LYS A 66 3.42 -2.09 0.51
N THR A 67 4.27 -3.06 0.80
CA THR A 67 5.12 -3.74 -0.20
C THR A 67 4.28 -4.46 -1.26
N LEU A 68 3.30 -5.27 -0.83
CA LEU A 68 2.39 -5.96 -1.75
C LEU A 68 1.47 -4.97 -2.46
N ALA A 69 1.01 -3.92 -1.77
CA ALA A 69 0.21 -2.87 -2.39
C ALA A 69 0.99 -2.17 -3.52
N ALA A 70 2.27 -1.84 -3.32
CA ALA A 70 3.13 -1.24 -4.33
C ALA A 70 3.36 -2.19 -5.52
N GLN A 71 3.57 -3.48 -5.25
CA GLN A 71 3.70 -4.50 -6.31
C GLN A 71 2.42 -4.59 -7.15
N LEU A 72 1.25 -4.71 -6.50
CA LEU A 72 -0.04 -4.77 -7.19
C LEU A 72 -0.31 -3.48 -7.97
N TYR A 73 0.01 -2.31 -7.39
CA TYR A 73 -0.09 -1.03 -8.09
C TYR A 73 0.74 -1.02 -9.37
N GLY A 74 2.00 -1.46 -9.33
CA GLY A 74 2.85 -1.58 -10.51
C GLY A 74 2.30 -2.56 -11.55
N GLU A 75 1.84 -3.74 -11.12
CA GLU A 75 1.22 -4.74 -11.99
C GLU A 75 -0.05 -4.21 -12.67
N PHE A 76 -0.98 -3.61 -11.91
CA PHE A 76 -2.20 -3.04 -12.46
C PHE A 76 -1.92 -1.85 -13.38
N LYS A 77 -0.95 -0.99 -13.07
CA LYS A 77 -0.57 0.14 -13.93
C LYS A 77 0.02 -0.34 -15.26
N ALA A 78 0.77 -1.44 -15.25
CA ALA A 78 1.25 -2.09 -16.47
C ALA A 78 0.13 -2.74 -17.28
N PHE A 79 -0.86 -3.34 -16.62
CA PHE A 79 -2.02 -3.94 -17.26
C PHE A 79 -3.02 -2.91 -17.79
N PHE A 80 -3.17 -1.75 -17.13
CA PHE A 80 -4.15 -0.72 -17.47
C PHE A 80 -3.51 0.66 -17.65
N PRO A 81 -2.56 0.84 -18.59
CA PRO A 81 -1.82 2.08 -18.75
C PRO A 81 -2.69 3.27 -19.21
N ASN A 82 -3.90 3.00 -19.71
CA ASN A 82 -4.84 4.00 -20.23
C ASN A 82 -6.00 4.30 -19.27
N ASN A 83 -6.08 3.63 -18.12
CA ASN A 83 -7.12 3.82 -17.10
C ASN A 83 -6.53 4.42 -15.82
N ALA A 84 -7.39 4.82 -14.88
CA ALA A 84 -6.94 5.41 -13.62
C ALA A 84 -6.56 4.30 -12.62
N VAL A 85 -5.27 3.94 -12.58
CA VAL A 85 -4.73 3.08 -11.54
C VAL A 85 -4.07 3.96 -10.49
N GLU A 86 -4.61 3.95 -9.28
CA GLU A 86 -4.25 4.86 -8.20
C GLU A 86 -3.80 4.10 -6.95
N TYR A 87 -3.06 4.80 -6.08
CA TYR A 87 -2.45 4.23 -4.89
C TYR A 87 -2.93 4.94 -3.64
N PHE A 88 -3.47 4.19 -2.66
CA PHE A 88 -4.04 4.73 -1.44
C PHE A 88 -3.50 4.00 -0.20
N VAL A 89 -2.43 4.49 0.37
CA VAL A 89 -1.85 3.94 1.62
C VAL A 89 -1.60 5.04 2.63
N SER A 90 -1.19 4.68 3.85
CA SER A 90 -0.77 5.67 4.84
C SER A 90 0.33 6.57 4.26
N TYR A 91 0.09 7.88 4.26
CA TYR A 91 1.06 8.90 3.82
C TYR A 91 2.15 9.18 4.84
N TYR A 92 2.18 8.45 5.97
CA TYR A 92 3.25 8.59 6.93
C TYR A 92 4.43 7.67 6.56
N ASP A 93 5.61 8.26 6.45
CA ASP A 93 6.90 7.54 6.39
C ASP A 93 7.26 7.02 7.79
N TYR A 94 7.01 7.85 8.79
CA TYR A 94 7.13 7.52 10.21
C TYR A 94 5.89 8.03 10.93
N TYR A 95 5.34 7.20 11.83
CA TYR A 95 4.17 7.56 12.61
C TYR A 95 4.28 6.99 14.02
N GLN A 96 4.36 7.87 15.00
CA GLN A 96 4.18 7.59 16.40
C GLN A 96 2.82 8.14 16.85
N PRO A 97 1.87 7.27 17.25
CA PRO A 97 0.58 7.73 17.74
C PRO A 97 0.71 8.42 19.10
N GLU A 98 -0.19 9.36 19.37
CA GLU A 98 -0.41 9.87 20.73
C GLU A 98 -0.80 8.70 21.66
N ALA A 99 -0.11 8.57 22.80
CA ALA A 99 -0.41 7.55 23.78
C ALA A 99 -0.07 8.03 25.20
N TYR A 100 -0.69 7.42 26.19
CA TYR A 100 -0.36 7.64 27.59
C TYR A 100 -0.12 6.29 28.26
N VAL A 101 0.99 6.16 28.97
CA VAL A 101 1.39 4.94 29.67
C VAL A 101 1.22 5.18 31.18
N PRO A 102 0.13 4.70 31.81
CA PRO A 102 -0.18 5.04 33.20
C PRO A 102 0.86 4.52 34.20
N SER A 103 1.49 3.38 33.92
CA SER A 103 2.48 2.76 34.81
C SER A 103 3.75 3.59 34.98
N SER A 104 4.09 4.42 34.00
CA SER A 104 5.27 5.30 34.02
C SER A 104 4.92 6.78 33.99
N ASP A 105 3.64 7.15 34.08
CA ASP A 105 3.12 8.52 33.94
C ASP A 105 3.72 9.25 32.72
N THR A 106 3.86 8.52 31.61
CA THR A 106 4.54 9.02 30.41
C THR A 106 3.52 9.33 29.33
N PHE A 107 3.45 10.59 28.94
CA PHE A 107 2.73 11.02 27.75
C PHE A 107 3.66 10.98 26.54
N ILE A 108 3.23 10.26 25.51
CA ILE A 108 3.94 10.12 24.24
C ILE A 108 3.22 11.03 23.25
N GLU A 109 3.91 12.09 22.84
CA GLU A 109 3.40 13.01 21.82
C GLU A 109 3.29 12.33 20.46
N LYS A 110 2.33 12.81 19.67
CA LYS A 110 2.21 12.45 18.26
C LYS A 110 3.42 13.02 17.53
N ASP A 111 4.21 12.15 16.93
CA ASP A 111 5.30 12.53 16.04
C ASP A 111 5.13 11.79 14.71
N ALA A 112 5.25 12.50 13.61
CA ALA A 112 4.98 11.93 12.31
C ALA A 112 5.71 12.69 11.19
N SER A 113 6.20 11.93 10.21
CA SER A 113 6.73 12.46 8.96
C SER A 113 5.77 12.13 7.83
N ILE A 114 5.26 13.16 7.17
CA ILE A 114 4.37 13.03 6.02
C ILE A 114 5.19 12.92 4.74
N ASN A 115 4.73 12.06 3.85
CA ASN A 115 5.21 11.88 2.50
C ASN A 115 4.27 12.58 1.54
N ASP A 116 4.69 13.76 1.07
CA ASP A 116 3.89 14.62 0.20
C ASP A 116 3.47 13.93 -1.11
N HIS A 117 4.27 12.96 -1.58
CA HIS A 117 3.93 12.23 -2.79
C HIS A 117 2.81 11.21 -2.56
N ILE A 118 2.85 10.47 -1.45
CA ILE A 118 1.77 9.55 -1.09
C ILE A 118 0.49 10.34 -0.75
N GLU A 119 0.60 11.51 -0.13
CA GLU A 119 -0.56 12.39 0.08
C GLU A 119 -1.19 12.81 -1.25
N GLN A 120 -0.39 13.24 -2.23
CA GLN A 120 -0.86 13.54 -3.59
C GLN A 120 -1.54 12.32 -4.24
N MET A 121 -0.96 11.12 -4.13
CA MET A 121 -1.56 9.90 -4.68
C MET A 121 -2.91 9.57 -4.03
N ARG A 122 -3.08 9.83 -2.74
CA ARG A 122 -4.38 9.64 -2.06
C ARG A 122 -5.42 10.63 -2.57
N LEU A 123 -5.04 11.89 -2.79
CA LEU A 123 -5.94 12.88 -3.38
C LEU A 123 -6.35 12.46 -4.80
N SER A 124 -5.38 12.00 -5.60
CA SER A 124 -5.59 11.45 -6.94
C SER A 124 -6.57 10.27 -6.91
N ALA A 125 -6.39 9.33 -5.99
CA ALA A 125 -7.29 8.18 -5.79
C ALA A 125 -8.74 8.60 -5.50
N THR A 126 -8.95 9.53 -4.55
CA THR A 126 -10.30 10.02 -4.24
C THR A 126 -10.93 10.80 -5.39
N LYS A 127 -10.13 11.57 -6.15
CA LYS A 127 -10.61 12.25 -7.35
C LYS A 127 -11.00 11.25 -8.44
N ALA A 128 -10.19 10.22 -8.67
CA ALA A 128 -10.47 9.19 -9.67
C ALA A 128 -11.80 8.48 -9.39
N LEU A 129 -12.08 8.15 -8.12
CA LEU A 129 -13.37 7.55 -7.74
C LEU A 129 -14.57 8.47 -8.00
N LEU A 130 -14.39 9.80 -7.89
CA LEU A 130 -15.46 10.78 -8.10
C LEU A 130 -15.67 11.11 -9.60
N GLU A 131 -14.60 11.12 -10.40
CA GLU A 131 -14.65 11.57 -11.79
C GLU A 131 -14.73 10.44 -12.82
N ARG A 132 -14.31 9.21 -12.46
CA ARG A 132 -14.07 8.12 -13.41
C ARG A 132 -14.70 6.80 -12.98
N LYS A 133 -15.22 6.05 -13.96
CA LYS A 133 -15.72 4.68 -13.76
C LYS A 133 -14.65 3.61 -13.96
N ASP A 134 -13.57 3.95 -14.65
CA ASP A 134 -12.43 3.07 -14.93
C ASP A 134 -11.30 3.28 -13.93
N ALA A 135 -11.64 3.29 -12.64
CA ALA A 135 -10.69 3.48 -11.55
C ALA A 135 -10.37 2.16 -10.84
N ILE A 136 -9.09 1.83 -10.70
CA ILE A 136 -8.58 0.76 -9.83
C ILE A 136 -7.77 1.43 -8.73
N ILE A 137 -8.22 1.29 -7.49
CA ILE A 137 -7.52 1.85 -6.33
C ILE A 137 -6.84 0.71 -5.59
N VAL A 138 -5.50 0.71 -5.52
CA VAL A 138 -4.76 -0.25 -4.70
C VAL A 138 -4.51 0.37 -3.33
N THR A 139 -4.96 -0.31 -2.28
CA THR A 139 -4.98 0.20 -0.91
C THR A 139 -4.45 -0.79 0.11
N THR A 140 -4.12 -0.27 1.30
CA THR A 140 -3.96 -1.06 2.53
C THR A 140 -5.18 -0.85 3.44
N VAL A 141 -5.13 -1.32 4.68
CA VAL A 141 -6.12 -0.99 5.72
C VAL A 141 -6.32 0.52 5.93
N SER A 142 -5.50 1.39 5.33
CA SER A 142 -5.80 2.82 5.29
C SER A 142 -7.19 3.15 4.71
N CYS A 143 -7.80 2.29 3.89
CA CYS A 143 -9.14 2.52 3.34
C CYS A 143 -10.26 2.53 4.39
N ILE A 144 -10.07 1.91 5.56
CA ILE A 144 -11.05 1.87 6.66
C ILE A 144 -10.80 2.97 7.71
N TYR A 145 -9.77 3.81 7.53
CA TYR A 145 -9.50 4.94 8.40
C TYR A 145 -10.22 6.20 7.92
N GLY A 146 -10.43 7.12 8.86
CA GLY A 146 -11.14 8.37 8.62
C GLY A 146 -10.55 9.23 7.51
N LEU A 147 -11.45 9.85 6.76
CA LEU A 147 -11.28 10.91 5.77
C LEU A 147 -12.36 11.97 6.05
N GLY A 148 -12.24 13.17 5.47
CA GLY A 148 -13.39 14.07 5.41
C GLY A 148 -14.50 13.47 4.56
N SER A 149 -15.75 13.85 4.84
CA SER A 149 -16.89 13.33 4.10
C SER A 149 -16.80 13.73 2.62
N PRO A 150 -17.17 12.83 1.69
CA PRO A 150 -17.21 13.16 0.26
C PRO A 150 -18.05 14.39 -0.03
N GLU A 151 -19.18 14.55 0.65
CA GLU A 151 -20.07 15.71 0.48
C GLU A 151 -19.39 17.03 0.86
N THR A 152 -18.69 17.05 2.00
CA THR A 152 -17.99 18.25 2.47
C THR A 152 -16.78 18.54 1.58
N TYR A 153 -16.05 17.50 1.19
CA TYR A 153 -14.92 17.61 0.26
C TYR A 153 -15.38 18.16 -1.11
N LEU A 154 -16.50 17.67 -1.64
CA LEU A 154 -17.10 18.14 -2.89
C LEU A 154 -17.64 19.57 -2.78
N LYS A 155 -18.19 19.99 -1.65
CA LYS A 155 -18.64 21.40 -1.45
C LYS A 155 -17.48 22.39 -1.49
N MET A 156 -16.27 21.94 -1.18
CA MET A 156 -15.09 22.80 -1.18
C MET A 156 -14.52 23.03 -2.57
N VAL A 157 -14.74 22.12 -3.54
CA VAL A 157 -14.13 22.21 -4.87
C VAL A 157 -14.39 23.55 -5.56
N LEU A 158 -13.41 23.99 -6.33
CA LEU A 158 -13.50 25.22 -7.11
C LEU A 158 -13.55 24.87 -8.59
N HIS A 159 -14.72 25.07 -9.18
CA HIS A 159 -14.91 24.99 -10.63
C HIS A 159 -14.56 26.33 -11.27
N VAL A 160 -13.83 26.28 -12.38
CA VAL A 160 -13.53 27.45 -13.21
C VAL A 160 -13.80 27.06 -14.66
N ASP A 161 -14.75 27.74 -15.27
CA ASP A 161 -15.08 27.63 -16.69
C ASP A 161 -14.57 28.86 -17.46
N ARG A 162 -14.22 28.66 -18.73
CA ARG A 162 -13.91 29.78 -19.61
C ARG A 162 -15.15 30.64 -19.84
N GLY A 163 -15.02 31.95 -19.65
CA GLY A 163 -16.09 32.94 -19.72
C GLY A 163 -16.76 33.23 -18.37
N ASP A 164 -16.31 32.60 -17.28
CA ASP A 164 -16.82 32.90 -15.95
C ASP A 164 -16.48 34.34 -15.53
N LYS A 165 -17.46 35.02 -14.92
CA LYS A 165 -17.23 36.30 -14.26
C LYS A 165 -16.64 36.09 -12.88
N LEU A 166 -15.32 36.13 -12.77
CA LEU A 166 -14.59 35.81 -11.57
C LEU A 166 -13.53 36.87 -11.26
N ASP A 167 -13.80 37.68 -10.21
CA ASP A 167 -12.82 38.63 -9.68
C ASP A 167 -11.57 37.92 -9.18
N GLN A 168 -10.39 38.46 -9.53
CA GLN A 168 -9.10 37.92 -9.13
C GLN A 168 -9.03 37.69 -7.61
N ARG A 169 -9.40 38.67 -6.78
CA ARG A 169 -9.29 38.54 -5.32
C ARG A 169 -10.28 37.53 -4.74
N ALA A 170 -11.41 37.31 -5.40
CA ALA A 170 -12.34 36.24 -5.03
C ALA A 170 -11.73 34.87 -5.32
N LEU A 171 -11.12 34.69 -6.50
CA LEU A 171 -10.41 33.45 -6.85
C LEU A 171 -9.27 33.13 -5.86
N LEU A 172 -8.42 34.12 -5.52
CA LEU A 172 -7.33 33.90 -4.55
C LEU A 172 -7.84 33.51 -3.16
N ARG A 173 -8.97 34.10 -2.71
CA ARG A 173 -9.60 33.73 -1.44
C ARG A 173 -10.13 32.30 -1.48
N ARG A 174 -10.78 31.89 -2.57
CA ARG A 174 -11.25 30.49 -2.74
C ARG A 174 -10.10 29.49 -2.76
N LEU A 175 -8.96 29.82 -3.37
CA LEU A 175 -7.76 28.99 -3.30
C LEU A 175 -7.20 28.88 -1.87
N ALA A 176 -7.23 29.96 -1.10
CA ALA A 176 -6.86 29.93 0.32
C ALA A 176 -7.84 29.08 1.15
N ASP A 177 -9.14 29.13 0.87
CA ASP A 177 -10.14 28.26 1.51
C ASP A 177 -9.90 26.77 1.19
N LEU A 178 -9.37 26.47 0.00
CA LEU A 178 -8.88 25.14 -0.39
C LEU A 178 -7.55 24.74 0.26
N GLN A 179 -6.99 25.60 1.12
CA GLN A 179 -5.67 25.49 1.77
C GLN A 179 -4.47 25.55 0.82
N TYR A 180 -4.61 26.19 -0.33
CA TYR A 180 -3.46 26.47 -1.19
C TYR A 180 -2.67 27.65 -0.65
N THR A 181 -1.35 27.58 -0.77
CA THR A 181 -0.46 28.64 -0.28
C THR A 181 -0.01 29.53 -1.43
N ARG A 182 -0.07 30.85 -1.25
CA ARG A 182 0.51 31.76 -2.23
C ARG A 182 2.04 31.70 -2.15
N ASN A 183 2.71 31.36 -3.24
CA ASN A 183 4.16 31.35 -3.32
C ASN A 183 4.64 31.81 -4.70
N ASP A 184 5.09 33.06 -4.78
CA ASP A 184 5.53 33.67 -6.05
C ASP A 184 6.96 33.23 -6.45
N MET A 185 7.76 32.69 -5.51
CA MET A 185 9.17 32.31 -5.72
C MET A 185 9.39 30.82 -6.00
N GLU A 186 8.61 29.96 -5.36
CA GLU A 186 8.69 28.51 -5.47
C GLU A 186 7.31 27.96 -5.79
N PHE A 187 7.15 27.45 -7.01
CA PHE A 187 5.86 27.01 -7.53
C PHE A 187 5.71 25.49 -7.36
N ALA A 188 5.50 25.09 -6.12
CA ALA A 188 5.32 23.69 -5.71
C ALA A 188 3.84 23.26 -5.73
N ARG A 189 3.58 21.96 -5.52
CA ARG A 189 2.22 21.43 -5.34
C ARG A 189 1.43 22.18 -4.26
N ALA A 190 0.13 22.32 -4.48
CA ALA A 190 -0.78 23.04 -3.60
C ALA A 190 -0.38 24.52 -3.35
N THR A 191 0.30 25.13 -4.33
CA THR A 191 0.59 26.56 -4.32
C THR A 191 0.00 27.28 -5.53
N PHE A 192 -0.14 28.59 -5.41
CA PHE A 192 -0.48 29.47 -6.53
C PHE A 192 0.41 30.71 -6.53
N ARG A 193 0.59 31.30 -7.71
CA ARG A 193 1.32 32.57 -7.91
C ARG A 193 0.55 33.49 -8.83
N VAL A 194 0.77 34.79 -8.67
CA VAL A 194 0.00 35.82 -9.40
C VAL A 194 0.94 36.75 -10.13
N ARG A 195 0.70 36.93 -11.45
CA ARG A 195 1.48 37.82 -12.33
C ARG A 195 0.53 38.66 -13.17
N GLY A 196 0.15 39.84 -12.66
CA GLY A 196 -0.88 40.66 -13.29
C GLY A 196 -2.20 39.90 -13.31
N ASP A 197 -2.76 39.70 -14.49
CA ASP A 197 -4.04 38.99 -14.70
C ASP A 197 -3.87 37.48 -14.91
N VAL A 198 -2.63 36.98 -14.80
CA VAL A 198 -2.31 35.55 -14.91
C VAL A 198 -2.15 34.93 -13.53
N ILE A 199 -2.91 33.88 -13.27
CA ILE A 199 -2.86 33.11 -12.02
C ILE A 199 -2.44 31.69 -12.39
N ASP A 200 -1.25 31.30 -11.94
CA ASP A 200 -0.76 29.93 -12.08
C ASP A 200 -1.06 29.19 -10.78
N ILE A 201 -1.68 28.01 -10.87
CA ILE A 201 -2.08 27.18 -9.73
C ILE A 201 -1.53 25.77 -9.97
N HIS A 202 -0.82 25.21 -9.00
CA HIS A 202 -0.39 23.82 -9.04
C HIS A 202 -1.36 22.96 -8.21
N PRO A 203 -2.25 22.17 -8.85
CA PRO A 203 -3.21 21.34 -8.13
C PRO A 203 -2.51 20.38 -7.16
N ALA A 204 -3.14 20.11 -6.00
CA ALA A 204 -2.58 19.26 -4.95
C ALA A 204 -2.53 17.79 -5.35
N GLU A 205 -3.49 17.36 -6.16
CA GLU A 205 -3.61 15.99 -6.67
C GLU A 205 -2.85 15.76 -7.98
N SER A 206 -2.36 16.83 -8.62
CA SER A 206 -1.62 16.73 -9.88
C SER A 206 -0.14 16.45 -9.63
N ASP A 207 0.40 15.51 -10.40
CA ASP A 207 1.82 15.13 -10.31
C ASP A 207 2.71 15.90 -11.30
N PHE A 208 2.14 16.34 -12.44
CA PHE A 208 2.91 16.91 -13.56
C PHE A 208 2.36 18.20 -14.16
N GLU A 209 1.04 18.44 -14.08
CA GLU A 209 0.41 19.58 -14.76
C GLU A 209 0.01 20.65 -13.75
N ALA A 210 0.41 21.89 -14.02
CA ALA A 210 -0.15 23.08 -13.40
C ALA A 210 -1.17 23.73 -14.33
N ILE A 211 -2.05 24.53 -13.76
CA ILE A 211 -3.14 25.20 -14.48
C ILE A 211 -2.91 26.71 -14.45
N ARG A 212 -2.93 27.31 -15.63
CA ARG A 212 -2.87 28.76 -15.83
C ARG A 212 -4.26 29.28 -16.14
N ILE A 213 -4.71 30.25 -15.36
CA ILE A 213 -5.92 31.03 -15.59
C ILE A 213 -5.50 32.43 -16.02
N GLU A 214 -5.90 32.84 -17.22
CA GLU A 214 -5.70 34.20 -17.73
C GLU A 214 -7.04 34.93 -17.63
N LEU A 215 -7.06 36.03 -16.89
CA LEU A 215 -8.22 36.90 -16.72
C LEU A 215 -8.13 38.10 -17.68
N PHE A 216 -9.28 38.58 -18.13
CA PHE A 216 -9.43 39.90 -18.76
C PHE A 216 -10.49 40.67 -17.99
N ASP A 217 -10.07 41.72 -17.28
CA ASP A 217 -10.88 42.41 -16.26
C ASP A 217 -11.43 41.42 -15.21
N ASP A 218 -12.74 41.15 -15.23
CA ASP A 218 -13.45 40.23 -14.34
C ASP A 218 -13.90 38.94 -15.03
N GLU A 219 -13.35 38.60 -16.20
CA GLU A 219 -13.73 37.42 -16.99
C GLU A 219 -12.56 36.43 -17.18
N VAL A 220 -12.83 35.13 -17.05
CA VAL A 220 -11.87 34.07 -17.38
C VAL A 220 -11.73 33.93 -18.89
N GLU A 221 -10.71 34.54 -19.48
CA GLU A 221 -10.48 34.51 -20.93
C GLU A 221 -10.00 33.14 -21.40
N LYS A 222 -9.07 32.53 -20.64
CA LYS A 222 -8.37 31.31 -21.06
C LYS A 222 -7.89 30.47 -19.88
N ILE A 223 -8.02 29.16 -20.02
CA ILE A 223 -7.50 28.16 -19.08
C ILE A 223 -6.56 27.24 -19.85
N SER A 224 -5.35 27.02 -19.34
CA SER A 224 -4.34 26.17 -19.98
C SER A 224 -3.64 25.26 -18.96
N ALA A 225 -3.42 24.00 -19.32
CA ALA A 225 -2.50 23.13 -18.61
C ALA A 225 -1.08 23.36 -19.14
N PHE A 226 -0.10 23.37 -18.24
CA PHE A 226 1.30 23.59 -18.56
C PHE A 226 2.24 22.85 -17.62
N ASP A 227 3.47 22.61 -18.06
CA ASP A 227 4.53 22.03 -17.24
C ASP A 227 5.04 23.09 -16.24
N PRO A 228 4.94 22.87 -14.91
CA PRO A 228 5.33 23.87 -13.91
C PRO A 228 6.83 24.18 -13.89
N LEU A 229 7.67 23.29 -14.45
CA LEU A 229 9.12 23.42 -14.52
C LEU A 229 9.56 24.21 -15.75
N THR A 230 9.06 23.85 -16.93
CA THR A 230 9.49 24.46 -18.21
C THR A 230 8.62 25.64 -18.63
N GLY A 231 7.38 25.72 -18.13
CA GLY A 231 6.39 26.70 -18.56
C GLY A 231 5.72 26.36 -19.90
N GLU A 232 6.04 25.20 -20.50
CA GLU A 232 5.47 24.77 -21.78
C GLU A 232 3.97 24.46 -21.61
N VAL A 233 3.13 25.10 -22.42
CA VAL A 233 1.70 24.87 -22.43
C VAL A 233 1.40 23.58 -23.19
N THR A 234 0.84 22.59 -22.49
CA THR A 234 0.53 21.27 -23.07
C THR A 234 -0.81 21.28 -23.80
N ARG A 235 -1.83 21.92 -23.21
CA ARG A 235 -3.19 21.99 -23.79
C ARG A 235 -4.00 23.15 -23.24
N GLN A 236 -4.95 23.63 -24.05
CA GLN A 236 -6.00 24.54 -23.58
C GLN A 236 -7.18 23.73 -23.05
N LEU A 237 -7.79 24.24 -21.99
CA LEU A 237 -8.91 23.60 -21.30
C LEU A 237 -10.15 24.50 -21.39
N PRO A 238 -11.34 23.95 -21.65
CA PRO A 238 -12.57 24.72 -21.54
C PRO A 238 -12.93 25.00 -20.08
N ARG A 239 -12.53 24.10 -19.17
CA ARG A 239 -12.83 24.14 -17.74
C ARG A 239 -11.82 23.35 -16.93
N PHE A 240 -11.71 23.67 -15.64
CA PHE A 240 -10.94 22.88 -14.68
C PHE A 240 -11.58 22.93 -13.27
N THR A 241 -11.43 21.83 -12.52
CA THR A 241 -11.88 21.71 -11.13
C THR A 241 -10.67 21.58 -10.23
N PHE A 242 -10.50 22.54 -9.31
CA PHE A 242 -9.47 22.46 -8.26
C PHE A 242 -10.04 21.78 -7.02
N TYR A 243 -9.34 20.76 -6.55
CA TYR A 243 -9.66 20.03 -5.34
C TYR A 243 -8.89 20.57 -4.13
N PRO A 244 -9.42 20.43 -2.90
CA PRO A 244 -8.73 20.83 -1.67
C PRO A 244 -7.36 20.15 -1.48
N LYS A 245 -6.43 20.85 -0.82
CA LYS A 245 -5.10 20.30 -0.50
C LYS A 245 -5.16 19.08 0.43
N SER A 246 -6.19 18.97 1.25
CA SER A 246 -6.33 17.90 2.24
C SER A 246 -7.74 17.32 2.27
N HIS A 247 -7.87 16.05 2.62
CA HIS A 247 -9.17 15.41 2.84
C HIS A 247 -9.92 15.97 4.05
N TYR A 248 -9.28 16.73 4.95
CA TYR A 248 -9.93 17.30 6.14
C TYR A 248 -10.35 18.77 6.00
N VAL A 249 -10.26 19.33 4.79
CA VAL A 249 -10.73 20.69 4.52
C VAL A 249 -12.25 20.74 4.71
N THR A 250 -12.68 21.65 5.57
CA THR A 250 -14.08 21.75 6.02
C THR A 250 -14.56 23.21 5.90
N PRO A 251 -15.80 23.45 5.43
CA PRO A 251 -16.42 24.77 5.38
C PRO A 251 -16.45 25.46 6.76
N ARG A 252 -16.35 26.79 6.75
CA ARG A 252 -16.27 27.60 7.98
C ARG A 252 -17.51 27.48 8.87
N ASP A 253 -18.68 27.38 8.28
CA ASP A 253 -19.96 27.15 8.95
C ASP A 253 -19.99 25.82 9.69
N THR A 254 -19.46 24.75 9.08
CA THR A 254 -19.33 23.44 9.74
C THR A 254 -18.34 23.50 10.92
N LEU A 255 -17.21 24.21 10.77
CA LEU A 255 -16.26 24.41 11.87
C LEU A 255 -16.89 25.15 13.07
N LEU A 256 -17.66 26.20 12.81
CA LEU A 256 -18.37 26.94 13.86
C LEU A 256 -19.42 26.07 14.56
N GLY A 257 -20.16 25.25 13.81
CA GLY A 257 -21.09 24.28 14.39
C GLY A 257 -20.39 23.24 15.25
N ALA A 258 -19.23 22.73 14.80
CA ALA A 258 -18.43 21.77 15.52
C ALA A 258 -17.91 22.33 16.85
N ILE A 259 -17.45 23.59 16.88
CA ILE A 259 -17.00 24.27 18.10
C ILE A 259 -18.06 24.25 19.19
N GLU A 260 -19.33 24.54 18.85
CA GLU A 260 -20.41 24.55 19.83
C GLU A 260 -20.66 23.14 20.39
N GLY A 261 -20.65 22.11 19.53
CA GLY A 261 -20.77 20.72 19.97
C GLY A 261 -19.64 20.27 20.90
N ILE A 262 -18.41 20.70 20.62
CA ILE A 262 -17.22 20.38 21.44
C ILE A 262 -17.30 21.07 22.80
N LYS A 263 -17.78 22.33 22.86
CA LYS A 263 -17.95 23.06 24.14
C LYS A 263 -18.93 22.36 25.07
N VAL A 264 -20.04 21.86 24.53
CA VAL A 264 -21.05 21.12 25.30
C VAL A 264 -20.45 19.83 25.89
N GLU A 265 -19.81 19.00 25.06
CA GLU A 265 -19.19 17.76 25.55
C GLU A 265 -18.06 18.03 26.54
N LEU A 266 -17.27 19.09 26.34
CA LEU A 266 -16.25 19.50 27.30
C LEU A 266 -16.87 19.81 28.66
N GLN A 267 -17.96 20.58 28.70
CA GLN A 267 -18.64 20.92 29.94
C GLN A 267 -19.14 19.68 30.68
N GLU A 268 -19.84 18.78 29.99
CA GLU A 268 -20.36 17.53 30.54
C GLU A 268 -19.23 16.63 31.07
N ARG A 269 -18.14 16.50 30.29
CA ARG A 269 -17.00 15.67 30.68
C ARG A 269 -16.26 16.24 31.89
N LEU A 270 -16.12 17.57 31.99
CA LEU A 270 -15.50 18.20 33.14
C LEU A 270 -16.33 18.03 34.42
N GLU A 271 -17.66 18.10 34.33
CA GLU A 271 -18.55 17.82 35.45
C GLU A 271 -18.40 16.37 35.94
N TYR A 272 -18.38 15.41 35.01
CA TYR A 272 -18.10 14.00 35.32
C TYR A 272 -16.73 13.81 36.01
N LEU A 273 -15.66 14.40 35.48
CA LEU A 273 -14.32 14.24 36.06
C LEU A 273 -14.23 14.87 37.46
N ARG A 274 -14.79 16.07 37.65
CA ARG A 274 -14.78 16.77 38.95
C ARG A 274 -15.62 16.05 40.01
N SER A 275 -16.81 15.56 39.66
CA SER A 275 -17.66 14.77 40.55
C SER A 275 -17.03 13.44 40.97
N ASN A 276 -16.13 12.89 40.17
CA ASN A 276 -15.37 11.68 40.48
C ASN A 276 -13.98 11.95 41.09
N ASN A 277 -13.70 13.19 41.55
CA ASN A 277 -12.41 13.62 42.11
C ASN A 277 -11.20 13.44 41.17
N LYS A 278 -11.42 13.35 39.85
CA LYS A 278 -10.37 13.31 38.81
C LYS A 278 -9.95 14.72 38.41
N LEU A 279 -9.37 15.46 39.36
CA LEU A 279 -9.10 16.90 39.23
C LEU A 279 -7.97 17.21 38.24
N VAL A 280 -6.93 16.38 38.20
CA VAL A 280 -5.78 16.56 37.28
C VAL A 280 -6.21 16.33 35.84
N GLU A 281 -7.00 15.28 35.62
CA GLU A 281 -7.60 14.94 34.33
C GLU A 281 -8.53 16.05 33.85
N ALA A 282 -9.36 16.61 34.75
CA ALA A 282 -10.24 17.72 34.42
C ALA A 282 -9.46 18.96 33.99
N GLN A 283 -8.44 19.35 34.75
CA GLN A 283 -7.60 20.50 34.42
C GLN A 283 -6.88 20.32 33.09
N ARG A 284 -6.30 19.13 32.87
CA ARG A 284 -5.60 18.76 31.62
C ARG A 284 -6.53 18.84 30.41
N LEU A 285 -7.72 18.25 30.52
CA LEU A 285 -8.71 18.23 29.46
C LEU A 285 -9.19 19.64 29.11
N GLU A 286 -9.47 20.46 30.13
CA GLU A 286 -9.93 21.84 29.98
C GLU A 286 -8.90 22.70 29.24
N GLN A 287 -7.63 22.63 29.64
CA GLN A 287 -6.55 23.40 29.01
C GLN A 287 -6.34 23.01 27.55
N ARG A 288 -6.21 21.71 27.26
CA ARG A 288 -5.95 21.23 25.88
C ARG A 288 -7.12 21.54 24.95
N THR A 289 -8.35 21.26 25.39
CA THR A 289 -9.53 21.45 24.55
C THR A 289 -9.78 22.94 24.26
N ARG A 290 -9.57 23.83 25.24
CA ARG A 290 -9.72 25.28 25.00
C ARG A 290 -8.68 25.81 24.02
N PHE A 291 -7.43 25.37 24.14
CA PHE A 291 -6.39 25.72 23.19
C PHE A 291 -6.75 25.25 21.77
N ASP A 292 -7.20 24.00 21.62
CA ASP A 292 -7.63 23.47 20.32
C ASP A 292 -8.81 24.28 19.74
N LEU A 293 -9.79 24.69 20.57
CA LEU A 293 -10.91 25.53 20.14
C LEU A 293 -10.49 26.94 19.69
N GLU A 294 -9.56 27.57 20.39
CA GLU A 294 -9.00 28.87 20.00
C GLU A 294 -8.28 28.78 18.64
N MET A 295 -7.48 27.72 18.44
CA MET A 295 -6.78 27.46 17.19
C MET A 295 -7.75 27.23 16.03
N ILE A 296 -8.82 26.43 16.23
CA ILE A 296 -9.85 26.22 15.20
C ILE A 296 -10.56 27.53 14.86
N LEU A 297 -10.86 28.39 15.85
CA LEU A 297 -11.57 29.65 15.62
C LEU A 297 -10.74 30.66 14.81
N GLU A 298 -9.45 30.81 15.16
CA GLU A 298 -8.56 31.80 14.56
C GLU A 298 -7.97 31.33 13.22
N LEU A 299 -7.57 30.06 13.13
CA LEU A 299 -6.84 29.52 11.98
C LEU A 299 -7.66 28.57 11.11
N GLY A 300 -8.84 28.13 11.57
CA GLY A 300 -9.63 27.09 10.90
C GLY A 300 -9.04 25.68 11.03
N TYR A 301 -8.01 25.49 11.87
CA TYR A 301 -7.29 24.23 12.04
C TYR A 301 -6.60 24.16 13.41
N CYS A 302 -6.42 22.95 13.95
CA CYS A 302 -5.54 22.66 15.09
C CYS A 302 -4.78 21.34 14.90
N ASN A 303 -3.67 21.17 15.61
CA ASN A 303 -2.92 19.93 15.57
C ASN A 303 -3.72 18.80 16.21
N GLY A 304 -3.98 17.73 15.45
CA GLY A 304 -4.84 16.64 15.93
C GLY A 304 -6.32 16.91 15.74
N ILE A 305 -6.71 17.80 14.80
CA ILE A 305 -8.10 18.11 14.46
C ILE A 305 -8.94 16.87 14.16
N GLU A 306 -8.32 15.78 13.69
CA GLU A 306 -8.99 14.51 13.46
C GLU A 306 -9.68 13.95 14.71
N ASN A 307 -9.23 14.31 15.92
CA ASN A 307 -9.90 13.89 17.16
C ASN A 307 -11.30 14.49 17.35
N TYR A 308 -11.65 15.50 16.55
CA TYR A 308 -12.97 16.11 16.51
C TYR A 308 -13.79 15.66 15.29
N SER A 309 -13.37 14.59 14.60
CA SER A 309 -13.99 14.12 13.34
C SER A 309 -15.49 13.89 13.43
N ARG A 310 -16.02 13.45 14.59
CA ARG A 310 -17.47 13.30 14.82
C ARG A 310 -18.21 14.61 14.52
N TYR A 311 -17.76 15.70 15.14
CA TYR A 311 -18.36 17.02 14.99
C TYR A 311 -18.16 17.61 13.59
N LEU A 312 -17.00 17.33 12.97
CA LEU A 312 -16.67 17.82 11.63
C LEU A 312 -17.46 17.11 10.53
N SER A 313 -17.77 15.83 10.72
CA SER A 313 -18.50 15.01 9.75
C SER A 313 -20.02 15.02 9.95
N GLY A 314 -20.50 15.39 11.13
CA GLY A 314 -21.93 15.31 11.48
C GLY A 314 -22.41 13.88 11.74
N ARG A 315 -21.48 12.92 11.91
CA ARG A 315 -21.77 11.53 12.29
C ARG A 315 -22.27 11.45 13.73
N GLU A 316 -23.08 10.44 14.02
CA GLU A 316 -23.59 10.20 15.36
C GLU A 316 -22.52 9.59 16.29
N SER A 317 -22.74 9.67 17.60
CA SER A 317 -21.86 9.07 18.59
C SER A 317 -21.72 7.56 18.38
N GLY A 318 -20.49 7.06 18.37
CA GLY A 318 -20.20 5.65 18.12
C GLY A 318 -20.10 5.25 16.65
N GLU A 319 -20.42 6.12 15.68
CA GLU A 319 -20.19 5.85 14.26
C GLU A 319 -18.73 6.08 13.86
N ALA A 320 -18.26 5.36 12.84
CA ALA A 320 -16.95 5.62 12.25
C ALA A 320 -16.99 6.97 11.48
N PRO A 321 -15.86 7.69 11.38
CA PRO A 321 -15.76 8.80 10.44
C PRO A 321 -15.95 8.28 9.01
N PRO A 322 -16.28 9.16 8.05
CA PRO A 322 -16.24 8.81 6.64
C PRO A 322 -14.87 8.21 6.26
N THR A 323 -14.84 7.28 5.34
CA THR A 323 -13.66 6.51 4.93
C THR A 323 -13.56 6.47 3.41
N LEU A 324 -12.61 5.71 2.85
CA LEU A 324 -12.55 5.55 1.40
C LEU A 324 -13.79 4.83 0.83
N PHE A 325 -14.47 3.98 1.62
CA PHE A 325 -15.69 3.29 1.19
C PHE A 325 -16.85 4.26 0.93
N ASP A 326 -16.92 5.39 1.63
CA ASP A 326 -17.91 6.43 1.38
C ASP A 326 -17.69 7.14 0.03
N TYR A 327 -16.49 7.04 -0.56
CA TYR A 327 -16.18 7.55 -1.91
C TYR A 327 -16.44 6.53 -3.01
N LEU A 328 -16.71 5.26 -2.67
CA LEU A 328 -16.91 4.21 -3.66
C LEU A 328 -18.29 4.36 -4.35
N PRO A 329 -18.35 4.19 -5.68
CA PRO A 329 -19.61 4.03 -6.38
C PRO A 329 -20.39 2.79 -5.87
N ALA A 330 -21.71 2.83 -5.95
CA ALA A 330 -22.57 1.74 -5.48
C ALA A 330 -22.33 0.41 -6.23
N ASP A 331 -21.85 0.48 -7.47
CA ASP A 331 -21.45 -0.65 -8.29
C ASP A 331 -19.94 -0.93 -8.22
N ALA A 332 -19.23 -0.52 -7.16
CA ALA A 332 -17.83 -0.88 -7.02
C ALA A 332 -17.63 -2.40 -6.80
N LEU A 333 -16.42 -2.89 -7.05
CA LEU A 333 -15.97 -4.25 -6.73
C LEU A 333 -14.86 -4.16 -5.67
N LEU A 334 -14.86 -5.07 -4.70
CA LEU A 334 -13.77 -5.21 -3.73
C LEU A 334 -12.98 -6.48 -4.03
N VAL A 335 -11.66 -6.36 -4.14
CA VAL A 335 -10.74 -7.49 -4.20
C VAL A 335 -9.87 -7.44 -2.94
N ILE A 336 -9.85 -8.53 -2.18
CA ILE A 336 -8.99 -8.64 -0.99
C ILE A 336 -7.90 -9.65 -1.27
N ASP A 337 -6.68 -9.14 -1.50
CA ASP A 337 -5.51 -9.98 -1.72
C ASP A 337 -4.92 -10.49 -0.42
N GLU A 338 -4.36 -11.70 -0.48
CA GLU A 338 -3.94 -12.51 0.66
C GLU A 338 -4.97 -12.44 1.80
N SER A 339 -6.24 -12.73 1.46
CA SER A 339 -7.43 -12.49 2.31
C SER A 339 -7.32 -13.06 3.73
N HIS A 340 -6.64 -14.20 3.85
CA HIS A 340 -6.39 -14.89 5.12
C HIS A 340 -5.54 -14.08 6.11
N VAL A 341 -4.82 -13.05 5.64
CA VAL A 341 -4.12 -12.03 6.44
C VAL A 341 -4.93 -10.74 6.50
N SER A 342 -5.37 -10.24 5.33
CA SER A 342 -6.03 -8.93 5.21
C SER A 342 -7.33 -8.85 6.01
N VAL A 343 -8.17 -9.89 5.99
CA VAL A 343 -9.46 -9.91 6.70
C VAL A 343 -9.27 -9.85 8.23
N PRO A 344 -8.44 -10.71 8.88
CA PRO A 344 -8.13 -10.55 10.30
C PRO A 344 -7.51 -9.19 10.65
N GLN A 345 -6.66 -8.64 9.77
CA GLN A 345 -6.01 -7.36 10.00
C GLN A 345 -7.04 -6.22 10.07
N VAL A 346 -8.01 -6.18 9.14
CA VAL A 346 -9.14 -5.22 9.16
C VAL A 346 -9.86 -5.27 10.52
N GLY A 347 -10.20 -6.47 11.01
CA GLY A 347 -10.87 -6.64 12.29
C GLY A 347 -10.03 -6.29 13.53
N ALA A 348 -8.70 -6.25 13.40
CA ALA A 348 -7.79 -5.93 14.49
C ALA A 348 -7.55 -4.41 14.66
N MET A 349 -7.65 -3.62 13.58
CA MET A 349 -7.31 -2.19 13.59
C MET A 349 -8.13 -1.40 14.63
N TYR A 350 -9.45 -1.62 14.70
CA TYR A 350 -10.32 -0.97 15.68
C TYR A 350 -9.93 -1.28 17.12
N LYS A 351 -9.63 -2.56 17.44
CA LYS A 351 -9.33 -2.99 18.81
C LYS A 351 -8.06 -2.33 19.34
N GLY A 352 -7.03 -2.23 18.50
CA GLY A 352 -5.78 -1.56 18.84
C GLY A 352 -5.96 -0.05 19.05
N ASP A 353 -6.68 0.61 18.14
CA ASP A 353 -6.96 2.05 18.25
C ASP A 353 -7.79 2.37 19.51
N ARG A 354 -8.86 1.60 19.75
CA ARG A 354 -9.75 1.76 20.90
C ARG A 354 -8.99 1.64 22.22
N SER A 355 -8.19 0.60 22.40
CA SER A 355 -7.43 0.37 23.63
C SER A 355 -6.49 1.55 23.94
N ARG A 356 -5.80 2.09 22.94
CA ARG A 356 -4.91 3.25 23.09
C ARG A 356 -5.68 4.52 23.47
N LYS A 357 -6.81 4.78 22.79
CA LYS A 357 -7.58 6.01 22.99
C LYS A 357 -8.41 6.02 24.26
N GLU A 358 -8.90 4.87 24.71
CA GLU A 358 -9.60 4.76 25.99
C GLU A 358 -8.73 5.25 27.14
N THR A 359 -7.44 4.90 27.14
CA THR A 359 -6.48 5.43 28.11
C THR A 359 -6.32 6.94 28.01
N LEU A 360 -6.23 7.53 26.81
CA LEU A 360 -6.17 8.99 26.66
C LEU A 360 -7.42 9.69 27.22
N VAL A 361 -8.61 9.13 26.99
CA VAL A 361 -9.89 9.70 27.45
C VAL A 361 -10.08 9.54 28.96
N GLU A 362 -9.66 8.39 29.51
CA GLU A 362 -9.76 8.11 30.94
C GLU A 362 -8.89 9.07 31.77
N TYR A 363 -7.71 9.41 31.26
CA TYR A 363 -6.73 10.29 31.91
C TYR A 363 -6.82 11.75 31.42
N GLY A 364 -7.92 12.16 30.79
CA GLY A 364 -8.19 13.57 30.47
C GLY A 364 -7.26 14.19 29.43
N PHE A 365 -6.63 13.39 28.56
CA PHE A 365 -5.85 13.90 27.43
C PHE A 365 -6.75 14.27 26.24
N ARG A 366 -7.87 13.57 26.04
CA ARG A 366 -8.82 13.77 24.94
C ARG A 366 -10.27 13.65 25.41
N LEU A 367 -11.19 14.26 24.67
CA LEU A 367 -12.64 14.11 24.89
C LEU A 367 -13.12 12.70 24.48
N PRO A 368 -14.28 12.23 25.01
CA PRO A 368 -14.88 10.96 24.60
C PRO A 368 -15.10 10.85 23.09
N SER A 369 -15.48 11.94 22.40
CA SER A 369 -15.58 12.03 20.93
C SER A 369 -14.32 11.60 20.18
N ALA A 370 -13.13 11.68 20.78
CA ALA A 370 -11.90 11.22 20.15
C ALA A 370 -11.90 9.70 19.89
N LEU A 371 -12.72 8.94 20.61
CA LEU A 371 -12.94 7.51 20.38
C LEU A 371 -13.74 7.23 19.11
N ASP A 372 -14.49 8.21 18.63
CA ASP A 372 -15.26 8.12 17.38
C ASP A 372 -14.37 8.44 16.17
N ASN A 373 -13.20 9.06 16.35
CA ASN A 373 -12.16 9.13 15.32
C ASN A 373 -11.42 7.79 15.22
N ARG A 374 -12.02 6.77 14.64
CA ARG A 374 -11.48 5.40 14.66
C ARG A 374 -11.54 4.77 13.28
N PRO A 375 -10.77 3.72 13.00
CA PRO A 375 -11.08 2.88 11.86
C PRO A 375 -12.45 2.20 12.05
N MET A 376 -13.02 1.72 10.95
CA MET A 376 -14.24 0.91 11.00
C MET A 376 -14.07 -0.31 11.92
N ARG A 377 -15.15 -0.69 12.59
CA ARG A 377 -15.27 -2.03 13.15
C ARG A 377 -15.48 -3.04 12.02
N PHE A 378 -15.26 -4.31 12.31
CA PHE A 378 -15.40 -5.36 11.31
C PHE A 378 -16.85 -5.48 10.79
N ASP A 379 -17.85 -5.32 11.67
CA ASP A 379 -19.27 -5.32 11.30
C ASP A 379 -19.64 -4.14 10.39
N GLU A 380 -19.04 -2.97 10.60
CA GLU A 380 -19.25 -1.80 9.74
C GLU A 380 -18.63 -2.02 8.35
N PHE A 381 -17.41 -2.56 8.32
CA PHE A 381 -16.72 -2.93 7.08
C PHE A 381 -17.52 -3.96 6.27
N GLU A 382 -18.03 -5.01 6.92
CA GLU A 382 -18.82 -6.06 6.28
C GLU A 382 -20.10 -5.51 5.67
N ASN A 383 -20.81 -4.61 6.38
CA ASN A 383 -22.05 -4.02 5.91
C ASN A 383 -21.88 -3.07 4.72
N ILE A 384 -20.76 -2.33 4.66
CA ILE A 384 -20.49 -1.36 3.57
C ILE A 384 -19.72 -1.97 2.39
N SER A 385 -19.09 -3.14 2.59
CA SER A 385 -18.30 -3.79 1.55
C SER A 385 -19.18 -4.15 0.35
N PRO A 386 -18.78 -3.80 -0.88
CA PRO A 386 -19.51 -4.21 -2.08
C PRO A 386 -19.28 -5.70 -2.36
N GLN A 387 -19.75 -6.18 -3.53
CA GLN A 387 -19.42 -7.53 -3.98
C GLN A 387 -17.90 -7.75 -3.91
N THR A 388 -17.49 -8.85 -3.28
CA THR A 388 -16.11 -9.08 -2.87
C THR A 388 -15.53 -10.36 -3.46
N ILE A 389 -14.32 -10.28 -4.00
CA ILE A 389 -13.49 -11.42 -4.37
C ILE A 389 -12.34 -11.54 -3.36
N PHE A 390 -12.33 -12.63 -2.59
CA PHE A 390 -11.20 -13.02 -1.75
C PHE A 390 -10.16 -13.74 -2.60
N VAL A 391 -8.91 -13.32 -2.53
CA VAL A 391 -7.81 -13.94 -3.26
C VAL A 391 -6.82 -14.54 -2.26
N SER A 392 -6.65 -15.85 -2.28
CA SER A 392 -5.76 -16.54 -1.35
C SER A 392 -5.40 -17.95 -1.81
N ALA A 393 -4.18 -18.40 -1.52
CA ALA A 393 -3.79 -19.80 -1.67
C ALA A 393 -4.28 -20.69 -0.50
N THR A 394 -4.62 -20.04 0.63
CA THR A 394 -4.99 -20.66 1.91
C THR A 394 -6.06 -19.81 2.59
N PRO A 395 -7.31 -19.75 2.08
CA PRO A 395 -8.38 -18.94 2.65
C PRO A 395 -8.57 -19.15 4.15
N GLY A 396 -8.96 -18.07 4.85
CA GLY A 396 -9.30 -18.07 6.25
C GLY A 396 -10.67 -18.72 6.53
N ASN A 397 -11.09 -18.68 7.80
CA ASN A 397 -12.39 -19.21 8.21
C ASN A 397 -13.53 -18.32 7.68
N TYR A 398 -13.35 -16.99 7.73
CA TYR A 398 -14.34 -16.04 7.29
C TYR A 398 -14.70 -16.24 5.82
N GLU A 399 -13.69 -16.39 4.96
CA GLU A 399 -13.89 -16.64 3.53
C GLU A 399 -14.60 -17.97 3.28
N ALA A 400 -14.29 -19.02 4.05
CA ALA A 400 -14.96 -20.32 3.93
C ALA A 400 -16.43 -20.27 4.36
N GLU A 401 -16.76 -19.46 5.37
CA GLU A 401 -18.12 -19.29 5.90
C GLU A 401 -19.00 -18.42 4.99
N HIS A 402 -18.41 -17.46 4.27
CA HIS A 402 -19.14 -16.44 3.51
C HIS A 402 -19.10 -16.64 1.98
N ALA A 403 -18.22 -17.50 1.44
CA ALA A 403 -18.09 -17.68 0.00
C ALA A 403 -19.33 -18.33 -0.61
N GLY A 404 -20.01 -17.60 -1.51
CA GLY A 404 -21.06 -18.17 -2.37
C GLY A 404 -20.50 -19.11 -3.43
N ARG A 405 -19.23 -18.93 -3.81
CA ARG A 405 -18.50 -19.80 -4.74
C ARG A 405 -17.00 -19.78 -4.45
N VAL A 406 -16.39 -20.96 -4.47
CA VAL A 406 -14.92 -21.13 -4.47
C VAL A 406 -14.48 -21.51 -5.87
N VAL A 407 -13.60 -20.70 -6.46
CA VAL A 407 -13.04 -20.87 -7.80
C VAL A 407 -11.58 -21.28 -7.67
N GLU A 408 -11.24 -22.48 -8.12
CA GLU A 408 -9.87 -22.99 -8.04
C GLU A 408 -8.99 -22.51 -9.22
N GLN A 409 -7.77 -22.07 -8.92
CA GLN A 409 -6.73 -21.78 -9.91
C GLN A 409 -5.40 -22.42 -9.48
N LEU A 410 -5.26 -23.72 -9.76
CA LEU A 410 -4.18 -24.56 -9.26
C LEU A 410 -3.10 -24.80 -10.33
N VAL A 411 -3.48 -24.85 -11.61
CA VAL A 411 -2.55 -25.05 -12.73
C VAL A 411 -1.83 -23.76 -13.09
N ARG A 412 -0.49 -23.79 -13.08
CA ARG A 412 0.35 -22.65 -13.47
C ARG A 412 0.50 -22.57 -15.00
N PRO A 413 0.54 -21.36 -15.59
CA PRO A 413 0.77 -21.20 -17.03
C PRO A 413 2.05 -21.87 -17.56
N THR A 414 3.08 -21.97 -16.73
CA THR A 414 4.37 -22.59 -17.09
C THR A 414 4.39 -24.11 -16.95
N GLY A 415 3.30 -24.72 -16.46
CA GLY A 415 3.23 -26.14 -16.13
C GLY A 415 3.99 -26.53 -14.85
N LEU A 416 4.55 -25.59 -14.10
CA LEU A 416 5.21 -25.89 -12.82
C LEU A 416 4.24 -26.49 -11.81
N VAL A 417 4.73 -27.51 -11.10
CA VAL A 417 3.95 -28.29 -10.13
C VAL A 417 4.35 -27.93 -8.69
N ASP A 418 3.44 -28.15 -7.75
CA ASP A 418 3.72 -28.04 -6.31
C ASP A 418 4.85 -29.01 -5.92
N PRO A 419 5.75 -28.65 -5.00
CA PRO A 419 6.99 -29.37 -4.73
C PRO A 419 6.74 -30.74 -4.09
N GLN A 420 7.72 -31.64 -4.24
CA GLN A 420 7.69 -32.92 -3.53
C GLN A 420 7.98 -32.71 -2.04
N ILE A 421 7.23 -33.40 -1.17
CA ILE A 421 7.40 -33.34 0.28
C ILE A 421 8.12 -34.59 0.78
N GLU A 422 9.15 -34.40 1.61
CA GLU A 422 9.86 -35.47 2.32
C GLU A 422 9.79 -35.21 3.84
N ILE A 423 9.48 -36.24 4.63
CA ILE A 423 9.56 -36.16 6.10
C ILE A 423 10.86 -36.82 6.56
N ARG A 424 11.61 -36.15 7.43
CA ARG A 424 12.86 -36.67 8.01
C ARG A 424 12.88 -36.49 9.54
N PRO A 425 13.62 -37.32 10.30
CA PRO A 425 13.69 -37.20 11.76
C PRO A 425 14.23 -35.84 12.23
N ALA A 426 13.68 -35.29 13.31
CA ALA A 426 14.11 -33.99 13.84
C ALA A 426 15.45 -34.05 14.59
N LEU A 427 15.78 -35.21 15.18
CA LEU A 427 17.01 -35.42 15.97
C LEU A 427 18.30 -35.09 15.20
N THR A 428 18.36 -35.39 13.90
CA THR A 428 19.54 -35.17 13.05
C THR A 428 19.31 -34.08 12.02
N GLN A 429 18.36 -33.16 12.27
CA GLN A 429 17.90 -32.20 11.27
C GLN A 429 18.98 -31.25 10.76
N VAL A 430 19.90 -30.82 11.63
CA VAL A 430 20.97 -29.86 11.26
C VAL A 430 22.01 -30.50 10.36
N ASP A 431 22.48 -31.71 10.71
CA ASP A 431 23.48 -32.45 9.92
C ASP A 431 22.93 -32.85 8.54
N ASP A 432 21.68 -33.31 8.51
CA ASP A 432 20.98 -33.65 7.26
C ASP A 432 20.78 -32.40 6.38
N LEU A 433 20.34 -31.28 6.99
CA LEU A 433 20.17 -30.00 6.31
C LEU A 433 21.48 -29.52 5.68
N LEU A 434 22.61 -29.60 6.40
CA LEU A 434 23.92 -29.19 5.89
C LEU A 434 24.31 -30.00 4.64
N SER A 435 24.05 -31.31 4.65
CA SER A 435 24.26 -32.19 3.48
C SER A 435 23.37 -31.81 2.30
N GLU A 436 22.08 -31.55 2.54
CA GLU A 436 21.15 -31.13 1.50
C GLU A 436 21.51 -29.75 0.92
N ILE A 437 21.92 -28.79 1.76
CA ILE A 437 22.45 -27.49 1.32
C ILE A 437 23.62 -27.70 0.36
N GLY A 438 24.60 -28.53 0.72
CA GLY A 438 25.74 -28.81 -0.16
C GLY A 438 25.35 -29.32 -1.54
N LYS A 439 24.33 -30.19 -1.63
CA LYS A 439 23.79 -30.69 -2.90
C LYS A 439 23.16 -29.57 -3.75
N ARG A 440 22.44 -28.63 -3.12
CA ARG A 440 21.78 -27.51 -3.82
C ARG A 440 22.77 -26.45 -4.29
N VAL A 441 23.74 -26.12 -3.45
CA VAL A 441 24.82 -25.17 -3.79
C VAL A 441 25.63 -25.67 -4.99
N ALA A 442 25.91 -26.98 -5.07
CA ALA A 442 26.61 -27.58 -6.21
C ALA A 442 25.85 -27.44 -7.55
N LEU A 443 24.52 -27.27 -7.49
CA LEU A 443 23.66 -27.02 -8.65
C LEU A 443 23.41 -25.53 -8.91
N GLY A 444 23.98 -24.64 -8.08
CA GLY A 444 23.75 -23.21 -8.15
C GLY A 444 22.34 -22.78 -7.71
N GLU A 445 21.62 -23.63 -6.99
CA GLU A 445 20.25 -23.37 -6.48
C GLU A 445 20.29 -22.71 -5.08
N ARG A 446 19.15 -22.21 -4.60
CA ARG A 446 19.01 -21.57 -3.27
C ARG A 446 18.17 -22.37 -2.31
N VAL A 447 18.40 -22.18 -1.02
CA VAL A 447 17.70 -22.87 0.07
C VAL A 447 17.05 -21.88 1.02
N LEU A 448 15.78 -22.13 1.37
CA LEU A 448 15.10 -21.42 2.45
C LEU A 448 14.95 -22.37 3.65
N VAL A 449 15.24 -21.87 4.85
CA VAL A 449 15.12 -22.64 6.09
C VAL A 449 14.23 -21.88 7.06
N THR A 450 13.19 -22.54 7.59
CA THR A 450 12.33 -21.96 8.63
C THR A 450 12.58 -22.58 9.99
N THR A 451 12.87 -21.75 11.00
CA THR A 451 13.00 -22.13 12.42
C THR A 451 11.78 -21.66 13.23
N LEU A 452 11.81 -21.80 14.56
CA LEU A 452 10.74 -21.35 15.46
C LEU A 452 11.04 -20.04 16.19
N THR A 453 12.31 -19.68 16.39
CA THR A 453 12.71 -18.53 17.21
C THR A 453 13.83 -17.71 16.57
N LYS A 454 13.97 -16.44 16.97
CA LYS A 454 15.03 -15.53 16.50
C LYS A 454 16.40 -16.12 16.80
N ARG A 455 16.59 -16.49 18.06
CA ARG A 455 17.79 -17.13 18.57
C ARG A 455 18.16 -18.39 17.77
N MET A 456 17.20 -19.28 17.49
CA MET A 456 17.49 -20.46 16.65
C MET A 456 17.89 -20.10 15.21
N SER A 457 17.35 -19.01 14.66
CA SER A 457 17.72 -18.54 13.31
C SER A 457 19.16 -18.01 13.30
N GLU A 458 19.53 -17.24 14.32
CA GLU A 458 20.88 -16.71 14.53
C GLU A 458 21.87 -17.85 14.78
N ASP A 459 21.61 -18.70 15.79
CA ASP A 459 22.46 -19.84 16.16
C ASP A 459 22.69 -20.80 14.98
N LEU A 460 21.64 -21.08 14.18
CA LEU A 460 21.77 -21.93 12.98
C LEU A 460 22.58 -21.24 11.88
N THR A 461 22.43 -19.93 11.72
CA THR A 461 23.18 -19.16 10.73
C THR A 461 24.67 -19.18 11.07
N ASP A 462 25.03 -18.96 12.33
CA ASP A 462 26.41 -19.01 12.80
C ASP A 462 27.01 -20.41 12.59
N TYR A 463 26.26 -21.46 12.97
CA TYR A 463 26.69 -22.84 12.76
C TYR A 463 26.94 -23.16 11.28
N LEU A 464 26.02 -22.78 10.38
CA LEU A 464 26.16 -23.03 8.94
C LEU A 464 27.34 -22.23 8.36
N ALA A 465 27.55 -20.99 8.81
CA ALA A 465 28.67 -20.15 8.39
C ALA A 465 30.03 -20.74 8.82
N ASP A 466 30.14 -21.25 10.05
CA ASP A 466 31.34 -21.93 10.56
C ASP A 466 31.70 -23.19 9.74
N HIS A 467 30.70 -23.83 9.13
CA HIS A 467 30.87 -24.97 8.23
C HIS A 467 31.04 -24.57 6.75
N GLY A 468 31.27 -23.27 6.47
CA GLY A 468 31.60 -22.76 5.15
C GLY A 468 30.40 -22.49 4.23
N VAL A 469 29.18 -22.50 4.75
CA VAL A 469 27.98 -22.14 3.98
C VAL A 469 27.84 -20.62 3.89
N ARG A 470 27.54 -20.10 2.70
CA ARG A 470 27.18 -18.68 2.54
C ARG A 470 25.70 -18.52 2.94
N VAL A 471 25.48 -18.03 4.16
CA VAL A 471 24.15 -17.95 4.79
C VAL A 471 23.89 -16.57 5.38
N ARG A 472 22.62 -16.17 5.41
CA ARG A 472 22.13 -15.04 6.23
C ARG A 472 20.81 -15.41 6.89
N TYR A 473 20.43 -14.66 7.92
CA TYR A 473 19.12 -14.79 8.56
C TYR A 473 18.16 -13.64 8.23
N LEU A 474 16.86 -13.87 8.45
CA LEU A 474 15.79 -12.88 8.34
C LEU A 474 14.78 -13.04 9.49
N HIS A 475 14.66 -12.00 10.32
CA HIS A 475 13.69 -11.94 11.42
C HIS A 475 13.06 -10.54 11.56
N SER A 476 12.14 -10.35 12.52
CA SER A 476 11.32 -9.13 12.65
C SER A 476 12.08 -7.84 12.89
N ASP A 477 13.29 -7.90 13.47
CA ASP A 477 14.04 -6.70 13.86
C ASP A 477 14.94 -6.18 12.72
N ILE A 478 14.94 -6.87 11.57
CA ILE A 478 15.58 -6.40 10.35
C ILE A 478 14.67 -5.37 9.68
N ASP A 479 15.25 -4.20 9.38
CA ASP A 479 14.58 -3.10 8.69
C ASP A 479 14.06 -3.54 7.31
N THR A 480 12.99 -2.91 6.82
CA THR A 480 12.41 -3.20 5.50
C THR A 480 13.44 -3.06 4.37
N VAL A 481 14.32 -2.04 4.42
CA VAL A 481 15.34 -1.87 3.38
C VAL A 481 16.34 -3.02 3.39
N GLU A 482 16.88 -3.32 4.57
CA GLU A 482 17.86 -4.39 4.75
C GLU A 482 17.25 -5.74 4.34
N ARG A 483 15.97 -5.97 4.64
CA ARG A 483 15.23 -7.16 4.16
C ARG A 483 15.26 -7.26 2.64
N VAL A 484 14.94 -6.18 1.92
CA VAL A 484 14.94 -6.16 0.43
C VAL A 484 16.34 -6.44 -0.12
N GLU A 485 17.38 -5.89 0.51
CA GLU A 485 18.77 -6.15 0.13
C GLU A 485 19.15 -7.64 0.32
N ILE A 486 18.83 -8.23 1.47
CA ILE A 486 19.09 -9.65 1.75
C ILE A 486 18.40 -10.54 0.70
N ILE A 487 17.15 -10.22 0.36
CA ILE A 487 16.37 -10.94 -0.67
C ILE A 487 17.04 -10.85 -2.04
N ARG A 488 17.47 -9.64 -2.43
CA ARG A 488 18.17 -9.40 -3.69
C ARG A 488 19.49 -10.16 -3.74
N ASP A 489 20.27 -10.11 -2.67
CA ASP A 489 21.57 -10.78 -2.56
C ASP A 489 21.45 -12.30 -2.64
N LEU A 490 20.38 -12.88 -2.08
CA LEU A 490 20.07 -14.30 -2.26
C LEU A 490 19.82 -14.63 -3.74
N ARG A 491 19.02 -13.81 -4.44
CA ARG A 491 18.72 -14.00 -5.86
C ARG A 491 19.96 -13.82 -6.75
N LEU A 492 20.82 -12.84 -6.45
CA LEU A 492 22.11 -12.64 -7.12
C LEU A 492 23.12 -13.76 -6.85
N GLY A 493 22.89 -14.60 -5.83
CA GLY A 493 23.83 -15.63 -5.43
C GLY A 493 25.05 -15.11 -4.67
N THR A 494 24.93 -13.94 -4.05
CA THR A 494 25.89 -13.43 -3.06
C THR A 494 26.02 -14.43 -1.91
N PHE A 495 24.89 -15.01 -1.50
CA PHE A 495 24.82 -16.15 -0.58
C PHE A 495 23.77 -17.16 -1.05
N ASP A 496 23.76 -18.36 -0.46
CA ASP A 496 23.00 -19.51 -0.96
C ASP A 496 21.80 -19.90 -0.09
N VAL A 497 21.87 -19.60 1.21
CA VAL A 497 20.90 -20.05 2.21
C VAL A 497 20.34 -18.88 3.00
N LEU A 498 19.01 -18.81 3.09
CA LEU A 498 18.31 -17.85 3.95
C LEU A 498 17.56 -18.57 5.07
N VAL A 499 17.94 -18.28 6.32
CA VAL A 499 17.29 -18.81 7.52
C VAL A 499 16.31 -17.77 8.04
N GLY A 500 15.10 -18.15 8.43
CA GLY A 500 14.19 -17.21 9.10
C GLY A 500 13.13 -17.91 9.92
N ILE A 501 12.34 -17.13 10.64
CA ILE A 501 11.24 -17.68 11.45
C ILE A 501 9.97 -17.75 10.60
N ASN A 502 9.57 -16.57 10.15
CA ASN A 502 8.40 -16.35 9.33
C ASN A 502 8.86 -15.67 8.05
N LEU A 503 9.40 -16.47 7.14
CA LEU A 503 9.73 -16.04 5.78
C LEU A 503 8.46 -15.73 4.97
N LEU A 504 7.25 -15.92 5.55
CA LEU A 504 5.96 -15.79 4.89
C LEU A 504 5.47 -14.34 4.76
N ARG A 505 6.18 -13.34 5.28
CA ARG A 505 5.54 -12.03 5.44
C ARG A 505 5.28 -11.26 4.15
N GLU A 506 5.89 -11.59 3.02
CA GLU A 506 5.66 -10.86 1.76
C GLU A 506 6.01 -11.72 0.53
N GLY A 507 5.67 -11.21 -0.66
CA GLY A 507 5.90 -11.75 -2.00
C GLY A 507 7.36 -12.05 -2.38
N LEU A 508 8.03 -12.92 -1.62
CA LEU A 508 9.29 -13.56 -2.01
C LEU A 508 9.02 -14.47 -3.22
N ASP A 509 9.12 -13.89 -4.40
CA ASP A 509 9.14 -14.60 -5.67
C ASP A 509 10.59 -14.92 -6.03
N MET A 510 11.02 -16.15 -5.75
CA MET A 510 12.39 -16.62 -5.98
C MET A 510 12.36 -17.93 -6.76
N PRO A 511 12.37 -17.89 -8.11
CA PRO A 511 12.50 -19.08 -8.92
C PRO A 511 13.80 -19.87 -8.66
N GLU A 512 14.81 -19.21 -8.09
CA GLU A 512 16.12 -19.79 -7.77
C GLU A 512 16.08 -20.75 -6.57
N VAL A 513 15.03 -20.70 -5.75
CA VAL A 513 14.85 -21.56 -4.57
C VAL A 513 14.32 -22.93 -5.00
N SER A 514 15.13 -23.98 -4.79
CA SER A 514 14.75 -25.37 -5.09
C SER A 514 14.47 -26.21 -3.85
N LEU A 515 14.88 -25.75 -2.66
CA LEU A 515 14.68 -26.46 -1.41
C LEU A 515 14.13 -25.53 -0.33
N VAL A 516 13.07 -25.99 0.32
CA VAL A 516 12.54 -25.41 1.55
C VAL A 516 12.67 -26.42 2.68
N ALA A 517 13.38 -26.07 3.74
CA ALA A 517 13.54 -26.89 4.93
C ALA A 517 12.75 -26.32 6.10
N ILE A 518 11.86 -27.11 6.69
CA ILE A 518 11.04 -26.73 7.84
C ILE A 518 11.55 -27.50 9.06
N LEU A 519 12.34 -26.82 9.90
CA LEU A 519 12.84 -27.38 11.15
C LEU A 519 11.72 -27.45 12.19
N ASP A 520 11.75 -28.50 13.01
CA ASP A 520 10.77 -28.74 14.07
C ASP A 520 9.31 -28.63 13.56
N ALA A 521 9.01 -29.29 12.44
CA ALA A 521 7.71 -29.22 11.76
C ALA A 521 6.55 -29.79 12.60
N ASP A 522 6.86 -30.62 13.61
CA ASP A 522 5.89 -31.23 14.53
C ASP A 522 5.53 -30.40 15.76
N LYS A 523 6.09 -29.19 15.89
CA LYS A 523 5.78 -28.23 16.96
C LYS A 523 4.62 -27.35 16.53
N GLU A 524 3.40 -27.82 16.83
CA GLU A 524 2.18 -27.07 16.51
C GLU A 524 2.17 -25.65 17.11
N GLY A 525 1.49 -24.76 16.42
CA GLY A 525 1.44 -23.34 16.73
C GLY A 525 1.24 -22.53 15.46
N PHE A 526 1.28 -21.20 15.55
CA PHE A 526 1.05 -20.32 14.41
C PHE A 526 1.98 -20.62 13.22
N LEU A 527 3.28 -20.82 13.48
CA LEU A 527 4.31 -21.06 12.45
C LEU A 527 4.25 -22.46 11.81
N ARG A 528 3.50 -23.40 12.40
CA ARG A 528 3.34 -24.79 11.92
C ARG A 528 1.87 -25.18 11.76
N SER A 529 1.01 -24.18 11.61
CA SER A 529 -0.38 -24.39 11.23
C SER A 529 -0.45 -24.91 9.79
N GLU A 530 -1.56 -25.56 9.43
CA GLU A 530 -1.85 -26.01 8.07
C GLU A 530 -1.57 -24.93 7.02
N ARG A 531 -2.05 -23.69 7.24
CA ARG A 531 -1.86 -22.56 6.33
C ARG A 531 -0.38 -22.19 6.21
N SER A 532 0.32 -22.03 7.32
CA SER A 532 1.74 -21.66 7.35
C SER A 532 2.61 -22.71 6.65
N LEU A 533 2.31 -23.99 6.84
CA LEU A 533 3.01 -25.09 6.17
C LEU A 533 2.79 -25.05 4.65
N ILE A 534 1.53 -24.96 4.18
CA ILE A 534 1.21 -24.88 2.74
C ILE A 534 1.94 -23.70 2.09
N GLN A 535 1.93 -22.53 2.73
CA GLN A 535 2.60 -21.34 2.19
C GLN A 535 4.12 -21.48 2.16
N THR A 536 4.70 -22.08 3.20
CA THR A 536 6.15 -22.31 3.29
C THR A 536 6.60 -23.28 2.20
N ILE A 537 5.89 -24.40 2.06
CA ILE A 537 6.09 -25.40 1.00
C ILE A 537 5.98 -24.72 -0.39
N GLY A 538 4.97 -23.88 -0.58
CA GLY A 538 4.74 -23.15 -1.83
C GLY A 538 5.89 -22.26 -2.31
N ARG A 539 6.86 -21.92 -1.44
CA ARG A 539 8.06 -21.14 -1.84
C ARG A 539 8.99 -21.91 -2.78
N ALA A 540 8.99 -23.24 -2.75
CA ALA A 540 9.74 -24.08 -3.69
C ALA A 540 8.98 -24.36 -5.00
N ALA A 541 7.71 -23.94 -5.11
CA ALA A 541 6.84 -24.31 -6.25
C ALA A 541 7.14 -23.56 -7.56
N ARG A 542 8.11 -22.63 -7.54
CA ARG A 542 8.55 -21.87 -8.73
C ARG A 542 9.81 -22.43 -9.40
N ASN A 543 10.37 -23.50 -8.84
CA ASN A 543 11.55 -24.16 -9.36
C ASN A 543 11.19 -25.57 -9.88
N LEU A 544 11.80 -25.97 -10.99
CA LEU A 544 11.59 -27.31 -11.58
C LEU A 544 11.98 -28.44 -10.62
N ASN A 545 13.02 -28.21 -9.81
CA ASN A 545 13.56 -29.14 -8.83
C ASN A 545 13.03 -28.89 -7.42
N GLY A 546 11.92 -28.14 -7.30
CA GLY A 546 11.31 -27.74 -6.03
C GLY A 546 11.00 -28.91 -5.10
N ARG A 547 11.54 -28.87 -3.89
CA ARG A 547 11.29 -29.83 -2.81
C ARG A 547 11.10 -29.14 -1.47
N ALA A 548 10.34 -29.78 -0.59
CA ALA A 548 10.17 -29.38 0.80
C ALA A 548 10.55 -30.55 1.74
N ILE A 549 11.43 -30.28 2.71
CA ILE A 549 11.78 -31.24 3.76
C ILE A 549 11.16 -30.76 5.07
N LEU A 550 10.33 -31.60 5.69
CA LEU A 550 9.73 -31.37 7.00
C LEU A 550 10.45 -32.24 8.02
N TYR A 551 11.23 -31.61 8.90
CA TYR A 551 11.93 -32.30 9.98
C TYR A 551 10.99 -32.46 11.17
N ALA A 552 10.59 -33.70 11.46
CA ALA A 552 9.57 -34.03 12.45
C ALA A 552 9.74 -35.46 12.96
N ASP A 553 9.50 -35.67 14.26
CA ASP A 553 9.49 -37.02 14.85
C ASP A 553 8.09 -37.65 14.83
N ARG A 554 7.05 -36.82 14.67
CA ARG A 554 5.65 -37.25 14.53
C ARG A 554 4.91 -36.42 13.49
N ILE A 555 3.94 -37.04 12.82
CA ILE A 555 3.03 -36.32 11.90
C ILE A 555 1.90 -35.70 12.72
N THR A 556 1.79 -34.38 12.72
CA THR A 556 0.68 -33.65 13.36
C THR A 556 -0.51 -33.53 12.41
N GLY A 557 -1.70 -33.21 12.94
CA GLY A 557 -2.88 -33.00 12.09
C GLY A 557 -2.71 -31.83 11.11
N SER A 558 -1.94 -30.79 11.50
CA SER A 558 -1.60 -29.67 10.60
C SER A 558 -0.69 -30.12 9.45
N MET A 559 0.28 -31.01 9.71
CA MET A 559 1.14 -31.59 8.67
C MET A 559 0.36 -32.47 7.72
N GLU A 560 -0.50 -33.36 8.25
CA GLU A 560 -1.31 -34.28 7.44
C GLU A 560 -2.18 -33.51 6.43
N ARG A 561 -2.90 -32.48 6.87
CA ARG A 561 -3.73 -31.65 5.98
C ARG A 561 -2.90 -30.87 4.96
N ALA A 562 -1.78 -30.28 5.38
CA ALA A 562 -0.90 -29.53 4.48
C ALA A 562 -0.28 -30.42 3.38
N MET A 563 0.13 -31.63 3.75
CA MET A 563 0.66 -32.62 2.81
C MET A 563 -0.41 -33.09 1.84
N GLY A 564 -1.58 -33.48 2.35
CA GLY A 564 -2.69 -33.95 1.52
C GLY A 564 -3.13 -32.90 0.50
N GLU A 565 -3.21 -31.62 0.89
CA GLU A 565 -3.54 -30.53 -0.03
C GLU A 565 -2.44 -30.29 -1.07
N THR A 566 -1.16 -30.37 -0.69
CA THR A 566 -0.04 -30.21 -1.63
C THR A 566 -0.01 -31.35 -2.65
N GLU A 567 -0.22 -32.59 -2.21
CA GLU A 567 -0.25 -33.77 -3.09
C GLU A 567 -1.46 -33.72 -4.04
N ARG A 568 -2.66 -33.36 -3.53
CA ARG A 568 -3.86 -33.12 -4.36
C ARG A 568 -3.61 -32.11 -5.47
N ARG A 569 -2.98 -30.97 -5.14
CA ARG A 569 -2.63 -29.92 -6.11
C ARG A 569 -1.64 -30.44 -7.15
N ARG A 570 -0.58 -31.10 -6.68
CA ARG A 570 0.47 -31.67 -7.53
C ARG A 570 -0.10 -32.68 -8.52
N ASP A 571 -0.96 -33.59 -8.08
CA ASP A 571 -1.56 -34.61 -8.93
C ASP A 571 -2.45 -34.00 -10.01
N LYS A 572 -3.28 -33.00 -9.66
CA LYS A 572 -4.11 -32.26 -10.63
C LYS A 572 -3.23 -31.57 -11.68
N GLN A 573 -2.14 -30.93 -11.26
CA GLN A 573 -1.21 -30.24 -12.16
C GLN A 573 -0.49 -31.21 -13.10
N ILE A 574 -0.03 -32.37 -12.60
CA ILE A 574 0.60 -33.42 -13.41
C ILE A 574 -0.39 -33.99 -14.42
N ALA A 575 -1.62 -34.29 -14.00
CA ALA A 575 -2.67 -34.79 -14.88
C ALA A 575 -3.01 -33.79 -15.99
N PHE A 576 -3.12 -32.50 -15.64
CA PHE A 576 -3.34 -31.43 -16.61
C PHE A 576 -2.18 -31.32 -17.62
N ASN A 577 -0.95 -31.34 -17.12
CA ASN A 577 0.23 -31.27 -17.99
C ASN A 577 0.29 -32.44 -18.97
N LEU A 578 0.01 -33.66 -18.49
CA LEU A 578 -0.02 -34.86 -19.33
C LEU A 578 -1.12 -34.78 -20.40
N ALA A 579 -2.34 -34.36 -20.00
CA ALA A 579 -3.48 -34.25 -20.90
C ALA A 579 -3.27 -33.20 -22.01
N ASN A 580 -2.50 -32.13 -21.72
CA ASN A 580 -2.27 -31.01 -22.63
C ASN A 580 -0.87 -31.02 -23.28
N GLY A 581 -0.05 -32.06 -23.05
CA GLY A 581 1.30 -32.15 -23.61
C GLY A 581 2.26 -31.05 -23.13
N ILE A 582 2.05 -30.52 -21.92
CA ILE A 582 2.84 -29.42 -21.36
C ILE A 582 4.07 -29.98 -20.65
N THR A 583 5.25 -29.52 -21.06
CA THR A 583 6.49 -29.75 -20.32
C THR A 583 6.74 -28.57 -19.38
N PRO A 584 6.86 -28.79 -18.05
CA PRO A 584 7.12 -27.72 -17.10
C PRO A 584 8.36 -26.91 -17.47
N LYS A 585 8.27 -25.58 -17.39
CA LYS A 585 9.40 -24.67 -17.63
C LYS A 585 9.69 -23.84 -16.38
N GLY A 586 10.97 -23.70 -16.06
CA GLY A 586 11.42 -22.79 -14.99
C GLY A 586 11.06 -21.34 -15.33
N VAL A 587 10.73 -20.56 -14.31
CA VAL A 587 10.52 -19.12 -14.46
C VAL A 587 11.89 -18.44 -14.35
N PHE A 588 12.28 -17.68 -15.36
CA PHE A 588 13.39 -16.75 -15.25
C PHE A 588 12.79 -15.36 -15.12
N LYS A 589 13.05 -14.71 -13.99
CA LYS A 589 12.68 -13.31 -13.74
C LYS A 589 13.97 -12.54 -13.57
N ASP A 590 14.14 -11.42 -14.25
CA ASP A 590 15.40 -10.68 -14.15
C ASP A 590 15.61 -10.23 -12.70
N VAL A 591 16.85 -10.25 -12.22
CA VAL A 591 17.14 -9.79 -10.84
C VAL A 591 16.96 -8.27 -10.74
N ALA A 592 17.02 -7.58 -11.89
CA ALA A 592 16.61 -6.19 -12.04
C ALA A 592 15.12 -5.96 -11.71
N ASP A 593 14.22 -6.95 -11.93
CA ASP A 593 12.78 -6.82 -11.69
C ASP A 593 12.41 -6.56 -10.21
N ILE A 594 13.27 -6.94 -9.25
CA ILE A 594 13.05 -6.66 -7.82
C ILE A 594 13.09 -5.15 -7.57
N MET A 595 13.90 -4.44 -8.37
CA MET A 595 13.94 -3.00 -8.42
C MET A 595 13.13 -2.40 -9.58
N GLU A 596 12.66 -3.14 -10.61
CA GLU A 596 11.78 -2.54 -11.66
C GLU A 596 10.31 -2.41 -11.23
N GLY A 597 9.89 -3.07 -10.14
CA GLY A 597 8.75 -2.57 -9.33
C GLY A 597 8.99 -1.16 -8.75
N ALA A 598 10.24 -0.68 -8.83
CA ALA A 598 10.78 0.62 -8.45
C ALA A 598 11.67 1.26 -9.56
N THR A 599 11.55 0.88 -10.84
CA THR A 599 12.20 1.57 -11.97
C THR A 599 11.46 1.41 -13.30
N VAL A 600 10.79 2.50 -13.68
CA VAL A 600 10.47 3.06 -15.03
C VAL A 600 10.63 2.17 -16.29
N PRO A 601 9.55 1.92 -17.04
CA PRO A 601 9.61 1.48 -18.44
C PRO A 601 10.09 2.63 -19.35
N GLY A 602 11.22 2.48 -20.05
CA GLY A 602 11.66 3.52 -21.00
C GLY A 602 12.93 3.32 -21.83
N SER A 603 13.75 2.29 -21.59
CA SER A 603 14.97 2.12 -22.39
C SER A 603 14.70 1.31 -23.67
N ARG A 604 14.52 2.00 -24.80
CA ARG A 604 14.77 1.44 -26.14
C ARG A 604 15.98 2.12 -26.78
N SER A 605 17.07 1.34 -26.83
CA SER A 605 18.20 1.37 -27.76
C SER A 605 18.27 2.47 -28.84
N LYS A 606 19.38 3.24 -28.83
CA LYS A 606 20.32 3.30 -29.97
C LYS A 606 21.67 3.95 -29.61
N LYS A 607 22.74 3.22 -29.93
CA LYS A 607 24.14 3.64 -30.19
C LYS A 607 24.48 5.14 -30.09
N ARG A 608 25.41 5.49 -29.18
CA ARG A 608 26.60 6.30 -29.53
C ARG A 608 27.70 6.16 -28.46
N LYS A 609 28.90 5.78 -28.91
CA LYS A 609 30.13 5.77 -28.12
C LYS A 609 30.53 7.20 -27.74
N GLY A 610 30.93 7.39 -26.50
CA GLY A 610 31.88 8.44 -26.09
C GLY A 610 31.37 9.37 -25.00
N MET A 611 31.63 9.02 -23.73
CA MET A 611 32.06 9.89 -22.62
C MET A 611 31.98 9.09 -21.31
N ALA A 612 32.86 8.10 -21.17
CA ALA A 612 33.07 7.37 -19.92
C ALA A 612 34.15 8.10 -19.11
N LYS A 613 33.73 8.81 -18.06
CA LYS A 613 34.50 9.09 -16.84
C LYS A 613 33.74 9.91 -15.79
N ALA A 614 32.70 10.67 -16.17
CA ALA A 614 31.83 11.38 -15.21
C ALA A 614 30.62 10.56 -14.72
N ALA A 615 30.20 9.55 -15.49
CA ALA A 615 29.05 8.69 -15.15
C ALA A 615 29.37 7.60 -14.09
N GLU A 616 30.64 7.27 -13.87
CA GLU A 616 31.04 6.25 -12.87
C GLU A 616 30.99 6.78 -11.42
N GLU A 617 31.10 8.08 -11.21
CA GLU A 617 30.99 8.68 -9.86
C GLU A 617 29.52 8.75 -9.39
N ASN A 618 28.58 9.09 -10.27
CA ASN A 618 27.15 9.12 -9.94
C ASN A 618 26.57 7.72 -9.68
N ALA A 619 26.97 6.71 -10.47
CA ALA A 619 26.48 5.33 -10.30
C ALA A 619 26.97 4.63 -9.01
N ARG A 620 28.07 5.11 -8.42
CA ARG A 620 28.54 4.64 -7.10
C ARG A 620 27.75 5.29 -5.96
N TYR A 621 27.37 6.56 -6.08
CA TYR A 621 26.59 7.28 -5.07
C TYR A 621 25.11 6.84 -5.01
N GLU A 622 24.50 6.43 -6.14
CA GLU A 622 23.12 5.93 -6.19
C GLU A 622 22.91 4.59 -5.44
N ASN A 623 23.98 3.83 -5.21
CA ASN A 623 23.97 2.58 -4.44
C ASN A 623 24.18 2.80 -2.92
N GLU A 624 24.43 4.03 -2.46
CA GLU A 624 24.74 4.33 -1.06
C GLU A 624 23.59 4.97 -0.26
N LEU A 625 22.46 5.30 -0.89
CA LEU A 625 21.27 5.81 -0.19
C LEU A 625 20.46 4.61 0.36
N ARG A 626 20.57 4.36 1.67
CA ARG A 626 20.13 3.10 2.33
C ARG A 626 18.89 3.24 3.19
N SER A 627 18.42 4.46 3.48
CA SER A 627 17.19 4.64 4.29
C SER A 627 16.14 5.53 3.59
N PRO A 628 14.84 5.36 3.89
CA PRO A 628 13.80 6.30 3.46
C PRO A 628 14.15 7.74 3.77
N GLY A 629 14.74 8.00 4.94
CA GLY A 629 15.17 9.33 5.34
C GLY A 629 16.28 9.90 4.44
N GLU A 630 17.25 9.08 4.04
CA GLU A 630 18.31 9.46 3.10
C GLU A 630 17.79 9.67 1.68
N ILE A 631 16.90 8.80 1.21
CA ILE A 631 16.25 8.94 -0.10
C ILE A 631 15.39 10.21 -0.11
N SER A 632 14.55 10.46 0.89
CA SER A 632 13.76 11.68 1.02
C SER A 632 14.65 12.92 1.12
N LYS A 633 15.78 12.85 1.84
CA LYS A 633 16.75 13.94 1.89
C LYS A 633 17.42 14.18 0.55
N ARG A 634 17.75 13.13 -0.20
CA ARG A 634 18.30 13.23 -1.55
C ARG A 634 17.29 13.79 -2.53
N ILE A 635 16.03 13.36 -2.46
CA ILE A 635 14.92 13.92 -3.24
C ILE A 635 14.84 15.42 -2.97
N LYS A 636 14.84 15.86 -1.70
CA LYS A 636 14.85 17.29 -1.37
C LYS A 636 16.06 18.03 -1.95
N GLN A 637 17.26 17.45 -1.85
CA GLN A 637 18.47 18.05 -2.45
C GLN A 637 18.39 18.14 -3.98
N LEU A 638 17.86 17.11 -4.64
CA LEU A 638 17.67 17.08 -6.08
C LEU A 638 16.55 18.03 -6.50
N GLU A 639 15.50 18.19 -5.70
CA GLU A 639 14.42 19.16 -5.93
C GLU A 639 14.96 20.58 -5.81
N GLU A 640 15.70 20.90 -4.76
CA GLU A 640 16.38 22.19 -4.61
C GLU A 640 17.30 22.47 -5.81
N LYS A 641 18.10 21.47 -6.22
CA LYS A 641 18.98 21.58 -7.38
C LYS A 641 18.20 21.72 -8.69
N MET A 642 17.11 20.98 -8.86
CA MET A 642 16.22 21.04 -10.02
C MET A 642 15.60 22.43 -10.13
N TYR A 643 15.08 22.99 -9.03
CA TYR A 643 14.54 24.35 -9.00
C TYR A 643 15.61 25.39 -9.25
N GLN A 644 16.84 25.18 -8.76
CA GLN A 644 17.97 26.04 -9.06
C GLN A 644 18.32 26.01 -10.56
N LEU A 645 18.42 24.82 -11.17
CA LEU A 645 18.67 24.67 -12.61
C LEU A 645 17.55 25.30 -13.45
N ALA A 646 16.30 25.17 -13.02
CA ALA A 646 15.16 25.83 -13.67
C ALA A 646 15.23 27.36 -13.56
N ARG A 647 15.70 27.90 -12.42
CA ARG A 647 15.97 29.35 -12.26
C ARG A 647 17.11 29.83 -13.15
N ASP A 648 18.12 28.99 -13.32
CA ASP A 648 19.30 29.27 -14.16
C ASP A 648 19.05 29.01 -15.66
N LEU A 649 17.79 28.69 -16.03
CA LEU A 649 17.33 28.43 -17.41
C LEU A 649 17.95 27.18 -18.06
N GLU A 650 18.48 26.26 -17.26
CA GLU A 650 19.03 24.97 -17.70
C GLU A 650 17.94 23.88 -17.74
N PHE A 651 16.91 24.09 -18.58
CA PHE A 651 15.70 23.25 -18.58
C PHE A 651 15.94 21.77 -18.89
N GLU A 652 16.90 21.45 -19.77
CA GLU A 652 17.25 20.04 -20.05
C GLU A 652 17.84 19.33 -18.83
N ALA A 653 18.71 20.02 -18.08
CA ALA A 653 19.30 19.49 -16.86
C ALA A 653 18.25 19.39 -15.74
N ALA A 654 17.37 20.38 -15.62
CA ALA A 654 16.25 20.34 -14.67
C ALA A 654 15.28 19.19 -15.00
N ALA A 655 14.97 18.95 -16.27
CA ALA A 655 14.15 17.81 -16.70
C ALA A 655 14.81 16.46 -16.37
N GLN A 656 16.12 16.34 -16.57
CA GLN A 656 16.86 15.12 -16.16
C GLN A 656 16.80 14.90 -14.65
N MET A 657 16.97 15.95 -13.85
CA MET A 657 16.84 15.88 -12.38
C MET A 657 15.40 15.52 -11.96
N ARG A 658 14.38 16.04 -12.66
CA ARG A 658 12.98 15.65 -12.44
C ARG A 658 12.75 14.16 -12.68
N ASP A 659 13.28 13.63 -13.78
CA ASP A 659 13.17 12.21 -14.11
C ASP A 659 13.94 11.34 -13.08
N GLU A 660 15.05 11.84 -12.54
CA GLU A 660 15.79 11.21 -11.42
C GLU A 660 14.98 11.24 -10.11
N ILE A 661 14.36 12.38 -9.77
CA ILE A 661 13.46 12.50 -8.62
C ILE A 661 12.28 11.54 -8.74
N GLY A 662 11.68 11.43 -9.93
CA GLY A 662 10.60 10.49 -10.21
C GLY A 662 11.00 9.05 -9.89
N LYS A 663 12.19 8.62 -10.32
CA LYS A 663 12.75 7.29 -9.98
C LYS A 663 12.96 7.10 -8.49
N LEU A 664 13.49 8.10 -7.78
CA LEU A 664 13.70 8.01 -6.34
C LEU A 664 12.39 7.98 -5.56
N ARG A 665 11.37 8.71 -6.02
CA ARG A 665 10.02 8.70 -5.45
C ARG A 665 9.34 7.34 -5.63
N GLU A 666 9.46 6.73 -6.81
CA GLU A 666 9.00 5.34 -7.04
C GLU A 666 9.70 4.37 -6.08
N ARG A 667 11.02 4.52 -5.88
CA ARG A 667 11.78 3.68 -4.94
C ARG A 667 11.31 3.85 -3.49
N LEU A 668 10.95 5.07 -3.08
CA LEU A 668 10.42 5.37 -1.76
C LEU A 668 9.03 4.76 -1.50
N MET A 669 8.27 4.37 -2.54
CA MET A 669 6.98 3.68 -2.35
C MET A 669 7.11 2.21 -1.94
N VAL A 670 8.27 1.62 -2.23
CA VAL A 670 8.55 0.18 -2.04
C VAL A 670 9.22 -0.09 -0.68
N VAL A 671 9.81 0.95 -0.08
CA VAL A 671 10.39 0.92 1.27
C VAL A 671 9.34 1.28 2.31
#